data_AF-A0AAU7QF47-F1
#
_entry.id   AF-A0AAU7QF47-F1
#
_cell.length_a   1.000
_cell.length_b   1.000
_cell.length_c   1.000
_cell.angle_alpha   90.00
_cell.angle_beta   90.00
_cell.angle_gamma   90.00
#
_symmetry.space_group_name_H-M   'P 1'
#
loop_
_entity.id
_entity.type
_entity.pdbx_description
1 polymer ?
#
loop_
_entity_poly.entity_id
_entity_poly.type
_entity_poly.pdbx_seq_one_letter_code
_entity_poly.pdbx_strand_id
1 'polypeptide(L)'
;MDPGAGGGRLNATTRSESTAYFFAVEPAKLAPGLARLTDMLVAPLFDPGALEQEVSVIDAEYRLLMTDAQTLCDAAQLYLFDGAPALRRFQVGSRAAFGPDLPSLRQALRDFHQRYYHAGHMTLALQGPQPPAELRTLAERCCACLPPSRAVIPAAGLRLTARGDAGLHAAGPPRLRLSFALNDPYRHDDGWPGVFRVLLTDEADGGLMAWLREHASCDGVRFIDSWRGAGAAIVAAEFTLAAADPALGARVESAFFGWLDQLCALSVRQLRHYARLAWRRFDGQTPLDQLRQLAFAPPAPPRIDVRAWRRWLLAFRREGLSRLWISEQEAETPIRTRGFDLRLAPFAPVAVADPPPTLRFHAGRFPLLSTPGFYPEELSAPPPLKRGPDSCRTMPVKPGPDSRCPTPLSSGENSVRRSTFRPVADAGCPPRFHSLPSRFSRPVTLSHIAASGTAVLTLSPAPGGFLGEVTGHVLQAALRAPAANLAHGGGELRIEKQQGVWLLQLSADNAMLPSVLEMISARLQTLPTAAISQGQRAWRHEWRRERGDIPVRRLLSRLPRWLSEKSRAYDGAALQPQTENHWQAVLYGGGAGLRQRLARSLQHFPSILASPVLPVTATASASVDKYPLTAVSSRAAESPMAATSACSRFPAAAPVPAPAGTPAARHTLRQREGDNALILFCPEPGGDMDARLAWRLLALIYQPLFFQQLRVEQNIGYVVHCVFHHTAWRSGVLFALQSPHLGGDALHQRTLAFLQQMEQRLADMPSALLAERRATLWGC
;
A
#
# COMPACT_ATOMS: atom_id res chain seq x y z
N MET A 1 27.11 10.52 -18.27
CA MET A 1 26.87 9.21 -17.62
C MET A 1 25.59 9.30 -16.81
N ASP A 2 24.71 8.32 -16.96
CA ASP A 2 23.35 8.30 -16.42
C ASP A 2 23.33 8.05 -14.89
N PRO A 3 22.61 8.87 -14.07
CA PRO A 3 22.43 8.61 -12.64
C PRO A 3 21.72 7.27 -12.32
N GLY A 4 21.03 6.64 -13.28
CA GLY A 4 20.40 5.33 -13.12
C GLY A 4 21.37 4.14 -13.08
N ALA A 5 22.64 4.32 -13.47
CA ALA A 5 23.60 3.22 -13.65
C ALA A 5 24.01 2.46 -12.37
N GLY A 6 23.60 2.94 -11.19
CA GLY A 6 23.94 2.37 -9.88
C GLY A 6 22.74 1.98 -9.01
N GLY A 7 21.60 1.61 -9.60
CA GLY A 7 20.42 1.10 -8.85
C GLY A 7 19.63 2.14 -8.05
N GLY A 8 19.98 3.43 -8.16
CA GLY A 8 19.32 4.52 -7.44
C GLY A 8 17.89 4.81 -7.94
N ARG A 9 17.08 5.42 -7.06
CA ARG A 9 15.77 5.98 -7.40
C ARG A 9 15.88 7.49 -7.52
N LEU A 10 15.22 8.08 -8.52
CA LEU A 10 15.12 9.53 -8.73
C LEU A 10 13.70 9.86 -9.21
N ASN A 11 13.06 10.88 -8.65
CA ASN A 11 11.82 11.45 -9.19
C ASN A 11 11.62 12.89 -8.66
N ALA A 12 10.57 13.55 -9.15
CA ALA A 12 10.11 14.85 -8.65
C ALA A 12 8.57 14.92 -8.65
N THR A 13 8.01 15.74 -7.76
CA THR A 13 6.57 16.04 -7.67
C THR A 13 6.39 17.56 -7.64
N THR A 14 5.54 18.10 -8.53
CA THR A 14 5.13 19.51 -8.55
C THR A 14 3.72 19.65 -8.01
N ARG A 15 3.52 20.52 -7.02
CA ARG A 15 2.22 20.92 -6.46
C ARG A 15 1.90 22.37 -6.82
N SER A 16 0.78 22.88 -6.32
CA SER A 16 0.29 24.25 -6.53
C SER A 16 1.31 25.36 -6.20
N GLU A 17 2.10 25.21 -5.13
CA GLU A 17 3.04 26.22 -4.63
C GLU A 17 4.45 25.66 -4.32
N SER A 18 4.74 24.39 -4.64
CA SER A 18 6.00 23.74 -4.27
C SER A 18 6.41 22.63 -5.23
N THR A 19 7.70 22.50 -5.52
CA THR A 19 8.28 21.36 -6.26
C THR A 19 9.30 20.65 -5.38
N ALA A 20 9.16 19.33 -5.23
CA ALA A 20 10.10 18.49 -4.50
C ALA A 20 10.88 17.60 -5.47
N TYR A 21 12.21 17.65 -5.40
CA TYR A 21 13.13 16.74 -6.09
C TYR A 21 13.73 15.79 -5.06
N PHE A 22 13.78 14.50 -5.34
CA PHE A 22 14.20 13.51 -4.35
C PHE A 22 14.82 12.26 -4.99
N PHE A 23 15.88 11.75 -4.37
CA PHE A 23 16.60 10.57 -4.83
C PHE A 23 17.06 9.69 -3.66
N ALA A 24 17.31 8.40 -3.96
CA ALA A 24 17.93 7.46 -3.04
C ALA A 24 19.00 6.64 -3.78
N VAL A 25 20.13 6.43 -3.11
CA VAL A 25 21.32 5.73 -3.60
C VAL A 25 21.98 4.98 -2.43
N GLU A 26 22.91 4.07 -2.73
CA GLU A 26 23.81 3.50 -1.72
C GLU A 26 24.52 4.59 -0.90
N PRO A 27 24.83 4.36 0.40
CA PRO A 27 25.41 5.38 1.27
C PRO A 27 26.67 6.05 0.72
N ALA A 28 27.60 5.28 0.14
CA ALA A 28 28.84 5.79 -0.45
C ALA A 28 28.61 6.72 -1.67
N LYS A 29 27.46 6.59 -2.34
CA LYS A 29 27.07 7.38 -3.51
C LYS A 29 26.27 8.65 -3.13
N LEU A 30 25.99 8.90 -1.86
CA LEU A 30 25.18 10.04 -1.41
C LEU A 30 25.82 11.39 -1.78
N ALA A 31 27.09 11.61 -1.45
CA ALA A 31 27.80 12.86 -1.77
C ALA A 31 27.87 13.15 -3.29
N PRO A 32 28.28 12.22 -4.17
CA PRO A 32 28.27 12.45 -5.62
C PRO A 32 26.85 12.55 -6.21
N GLY A 33 25.83 11.92 -5.61
CA GLY A 33 24.43 12.11 -5.98
C GLY A 33 23.93 13.51 -5.65
N LEU A 34 24.22 13.99 -4.44
CA LEU A 34 23.82 15.32 -3.96
C LEU A 34 24.52 16.45 -4.74
N ALA A 35 25.79 16.27 -5.13
CA ALA A 35 26.49 17.20 -6.01
C ALA A 35 25.76 17.37 -7.36
N ARG A 36 25.30 16.26 -7.98
CA ARG A 36 24.52 16.30 -9.24
C ARG A 36 23.15 16.93 -9.07
N LEU A 37 22.45 16.66 -7.95
CA LEU A 37 21.19 17.33 -7.64
C LEU A 37 21.40 18.85 -7.48
N THR A 38 22.47 19.26 -6.80
CA THR A 38 22.82 20.66 -6.59
C THR A 38 23.12 21.36 -7.92
N ASP A 39 23.96 20.76 -8.76
CA ASP A 39 24.28 21.26 -10.10
C ASP A 39 23.03 21.46 -10.96
N MET A 40 22.14 20.47 -11.01
CA MET A 40 20.84 20.54 -11.70
C MET A 40 19.94 21.68 -11.18
N LEU A 41 19.96 21.96 -9.87
CA LEU A 41 19.17 23.02 -9.25
C LEU A 41 19.79 24.42 -9.41
N VAL A 42 21.11 24.51 -9.52
CA VAL A 42 21.87 25.78 -9.62
C VAL A 42 22.02 26.24 -11.07
N ALA A 43 22.43 25.34 -11.98
CA ALA A 43 22.82 25.67 -13.34
C ALA A 43 22.15 24.76 -14.41
N PRO A 44 20.81 24.67 -14.47
CA PRO A 44 20.12 23.91 -15.50
C PRO A 44 20.45 24.43 -16.91
N LEU A 45 20.96 23.54 -17.77
CA LEU A 45 21.44 23.89 -19.12
C LEU A 45 20.33 24.45 -20.03
N PHE A 46 19.10 23.95 -19.86
CA PHE A 46 17.97 24.13 -20.76
C PHE A 46 18.41 23.98 -22.23
N ASP A 47 18.97 22.81 -22.57
CA ASP A 47 19.43 22.52 -23.93
C ASP A 47 18.27 22.58 -24.94
N PRO A 48 18.41 23.23 -26.11
CA PRO A 48 17.32 23.36 -27.08
C PRO A 48 16.77 22.03 -27.63
N GLY A 49 17.64 21.05 -27.89
CA GLY A 49 17.24 19.75 -28.42
C GLY A 49 16.51 18.91 -27.36
N ALA A 50 17.04 18.90 -26.14
CA ALA A 50 16.36 18.27 -25.00
C ALA A 50 15.01 18.95 -24.68
N LEU A 51 14.91 20.27 -24.84
CA LEU A 51 13.67 21.02 -24.63
C LEU A 51 12.57 20.63 -25.63
N GLU A 52 12.90 20.50 -26.93
CA GLU A 52 11.93 20.04 -27.94
C GLU A 52 11.46 18.59 -27.68
N GLN A 53 12.37 17.73 -27.25
CA GLN A 53 12.06 16.36 -26.86
C GLN A 53 11.12 16.34 -25.64
N GLU A 54 11.43 17.07 -24.56
CA GLU A 54 10.58 17.14 -23.37
C GLU A 54 9.21 17.77 -23.64
N VAL A 55 9.11 18.79 -24.51
CA VAL A 55 7.80 19.32 -24.97
C VAL A 55 6.96 18.22 -25.60
N SER A 56 7.58 17.33 -26.39
CA SER A 56 6.90 16.19 -27.02
C SER A 56 6.48 15.12 -26.01
N VAL A 57 7.29 14.88 -24.96
CA VAL A 57 6.98 13.96 -23.86
C VAL A 57 5.80 14.48 -23.02
N ILE A 58 5.83 15.76 -22.64
CA ILE A 58 4.76 16.40 -21.86
C ILE A 58 3.45 16.42 -22.66
N ASP A 59 3.49 16.67 -23.96
CA ASP A 59 2.30 16.65 -24.83
C ASP A 59 1.69 15.24 -24.96
N ALA A 60 2.52 14.20 -25.06
CA ALA A 60 2.06 12.81 -25.01
C ALA A 60 1.50 12.42 -23.64
N GLU A 61 2.12 12.87 -22.55
CA GLU A 61 1.62 12.66 -21.19
C GLU A 61 0.26 13.35 -20.97
N TYR A 62 0.12 14.60 -21.42
CA TYR A 62 -1.15 15.33 -21.37
C TYR A 62 -2.27 14.60 -22.12
N ARG A 63 -2.00 14.03 -23.30
CA ARG A 63 -2.99 13.20 -24.03
C ARG A 63 -3.45 11.98 -23.24
N LEU A 64 -2.54 11.33 -22.52
CA LEU A 64 -2.84 10.19 -21.64
C LEU A 64 -3.63 10.64 -20.40
N LEU A 65 -3.33 11.82 -19.85
CA LEU A 65 -4.06 12.44 -18.74
C LEU A 65 -5.48 12.86 -19.11
N MET A 66 -5.77 13.18 -20.38
CA MET A 66 -7.12 13.58 -20.82
C MET A 66 -8.19 12.50 -20.61
N THR A 67 -7.80 11.22 -20.54
CA THR A 67 -8.73 10.10 -20.29
C THR A 67 -8.52 9.45 -18.92
N ASP A 68 -7.57 9.91 -18.12
CA ASP A 68 -7.32 9.36 -16.78
C ASP A 68 -8.43 9.75 -15.80
N ALA A 69 -9.16 8.75 -15.30
CA ALA A 69 -10.29 8.96 -14.42
C ALA A 69 -9.93 9.69 -13.11
N GLN A 70 -8.73 9.50 -12.56
CA GLN A 70 -8.30 10.19 -11.35
C GLN A 70 -8.09 11.69 -11.62
N THR A 71 -7.40 12.02 -12.70
CA THR A 71 -7.15 13.39 -13.17
C THR A 71 -8.44 14.13 -13.45
N LEU A 72 -9.41 13.49 -14.11
CA LEU A 72 -10.75 14.05 -14.32
C LEU A 72 -11.49 14.29 -12.99
N CYS A 73 -11.40 13.38 -12.02
CA CYS A 73 -11.97 13.57 -10.69
C CYS A 73 -11.33 14.73 -9.92
N ASP A 74 -10.00 14.89 -10.02
CA ASP A 74 -9.27 15.94 -9.32
C ASP A 74 -9.50 17.30 -9.98
N ALA A 75 -9.57 17.37 -11.31
CA ALA A 75 -9.97 18.57 -12.04
C ALA A 75 -11.43 18.97 -11.75
N ALA A 76 -12.35 18.00 -11.66
CA ALA A 76 -13.74 18.24 -11.26
C ALA A 76 -13.86 18.71 -9.82
N GLN A 77 -13.10 18.13 -8.89
CA GLN A 77 -13.07 18.58 -7.51
C GLN A 77 -12.64 20.05 -7.42
N LEU A 78 -11.53 20.44 -8.06
CA LEU A 78 -11.08 21.83 -8.05
C LEU A 78 -12.05 22.77 -8.79
N TYR A 79 -12.77 22.28 -9.81
CA TYR A 79 -13.82 23.04 -10.51
C TYR A 79 -14.96 23.49 -9.60
N LEU A 80 -15.28 22.70 -8.56
CA LEU A 80 -16.37 22.97 -7.61
C LEU A 80 -16.00 23.98 -6.50
N PHE A 81 -14.80 24.58 -6.53
CA PHE A 81 -14.40 25.65 -5.60
C PHE A 81 -13.94 26.90 -6.35
N ASP A 82 -14.28 28.07 -5.82
CA ASP A 82 -13.78 29.38 -6.22
C ASP A 82 -12.92 30.00 -5.09
N GLY A 83 -12.34 31.19 -5.34
CA GLY A 83 -11.54 31.95 -4.37
C GLY A 83 -10.04 32.01 -4.66
N ALA A 84 -9.54 31.26 -5.65
CA ALA A 84 -8.13 31.28 -6.05
C ALA A 84 -7.96 31.05 -7.57
N PRO A 85 -7.35 31.98 -8.33
CA PRO A 85 -7.16 31.81 -9.78
C PRO A 85 -6.39 30.54 -10.17
N ALA A 86 -5.50 30.06 -9.30
CA ALA A 86 -4.73 28.83 -9.51
C ALA A 86 -5.59 27.55 -9.67
N LEU A 87 -6.83 27.55 -9.13
CA LEU A 87 -7.73 26.39 -9.24
C LEU A 87 -8.15 26.12 -10.69
N ARG A 88 -8.21 27.14 -11.55
CA ARG A 88 -8.63 27.01 -12.97
C ARG A 88 -7.45 26.87 -13.95
N ARG A 89 -6.22 27.15 -13.52
CA ARG A 89 -5.03 27.11 -14.39
C ARG A 89 -4.75 25.69 -14.89
N PHE A 90 -4.48 25.56 -16.19
CA PHE A 90 -3.84 24.38 -16.74
C PHE A 90 -2.40 24.29 -16.21
N GLN A 91 -2.00 23.13 -15.71
CA GLN A 91 -0.72 22.94 -15.00
C GLN A 91 0.13 21.76 -15.51
N VAL A 92 -0.40 20.94 -16.43
CA VAL A 92 0.37 19.84 -17.04
C VAL A 92 1.33 20.38 -18.11
N GLY A 93 0.87 21.35 -18.91
CA GLY A 93 1.56 21.77 -20.12
C GLY A 93 1.18 20.91 -21.32
N SER A 94 1.39 21.45 -22.52
CA SER A 94 1.16 20.78 -23.80
C SER A 94 1.91 21.53 -24.90
N ARG A 95 2.13 20.91 -26.06
CA ARG A 95 2.78 21.58 -27.21
C ARG A 95 2.03 22.85 -27.62
N ALA A 96 0.69 22.84 -27.53
CA ALA A 96 -0.14 24.02 -27.79
C ALA A 96 0.02 25.12 -26.73
N ALA A 97 0.21 24.77 -25.46
CA ALA A 97 0.37 25.74 -24.37
C ALA A 97 1.78 26.36 -24.30
N PHE A 98 2.81 25.62 -24.75
CA PHE A 98 4.18 26.12 -24.84
C PHE A 98 4.43 26.95 -26.11
N GLY A 99 3.68 26.69 -27.19
CA GLY A 99 3.83 27.36 -28.47
C GLY A 99 5.01 26.84 -29.31
N PRO A 100 5.19 27.37 -30.53
CA PRO A 100 6.27 26.94 -31.45
C PRO A 100 7.63 27.61 -31.17
N ASP A 101 7.65 28.72 -30.42
CA ASP A 101 8.86 29.51 -30.15
C ASP A 101 9.66 28.94 -28.96
N LEU A 102 10.49 27.94 -29.26
CA LEU A 102 11.39 27.32 -28.28
C LEU A 102 12.40 28.30 -27.66
N PRO A 103 13.00 29.28 -28.39
CA PRO A 103 13.78 30.35 -27.78
C PRO A 103 13.04 31.12 -26.68
N SER A 104 11.80 31.57 -26.92
CA SER A 104 11.00 32.27 -25.90
C SER A 104 10.63 31.36 -24.73
N LEU A 105 10.27 30.10 -24.98
CA LEU A 105 10.04 29.10 -23.92
C LEU A 105 11.29 28.91 -23.05
N ARG A 106 12.46 28.79 -23.66
CA ARG A 106 13.75 28.66 -22.97
C ARG A 106 14.06 29.87 -22.11
N GLN A 107 13.74 31.08 -22.57
CA GLN A 107 13.89 32.29 -21.77
C GLN A 107 12.92 32.31 -20.59
N ALA A 108 11.64 31.98 -20.81
CA ALA A 108 10.65 31.89 -19.72
C ALA A 108 11.04 30.86 -18.63
N LEU A 109 11.65 29.72 -19.02
CA LEU A 109 12.20 28.74 -18.07
C LEU A 109 13.36 29.31 -17.25
N ARG A 110 14.26 30.09 -17.87
CA ARG A 110 15.35 30.79 -17.17
C ARG A 110 14.83 31.85 -16.22
N ASP A 111 13.86 32.65 -16.64
CA ASP A 111 13.25 33.69 -15.80
C ASP A 111 12.52 33.08 -14.60
N PHE A 112 11.81 31.97 -14.81
CA PHE A 112 11.17 31.20 -13.73
C PHE A 112 12.19 30.62 -12.76
N HIS A 113 13.26 29.99 -13.27
CA HIS A 113 14.36 29.46 -12.46
C HIS A 113 15.01 30.56 -11.62
N GLN A 114 15.48 31.65 -12.23
CA GLN A 114 16.11 32.78 -11.54
C GLN A 114 15.18 33.46 -10.51
N ARG A 115 13.86 33.39 -10.70
CA ARG A 115 12.88 33.97 -9.79
C ARG A 115 12.62 33.10 -8.56
N TYR A 116 12.58 31.78 -8.71
CA TYR A 116 12.11 30.87 -7.64
C TYR A 116 13.18 29.93 -7.08
N TYR A 117 14.24 29.59 -7.82
CA TYR A 117 15.27 28.63 -7.41
C TYR A 117 16.43 29.35 -6.71
N HIS A 118 16.16 29.83 -5.49
CA HIS A 118 17.17 30.41 -4.60
C HIS A 118 17.04 29.88 -3.17
N ALA A 119 18.09 30.00 -2.36
CA ALA A 119 18.17 29.43 -1.00
C ALA A 119 16.94 29.77 -0.13
N GLY A 120 16.44 31.00 -0.18
CA GLY A 120 15.26 31.44 0.57
C GLY A 120 13.92 30.78 0.23
N HIS A 121 13.86 29.94 -0.81
CA HIS A 121 12.68 29.13 -1.17
C HIS A 121 12.98 27.62 -1.15
N MET A 122 14.16 27.19 -0.70
CA MET A 122 14.56 25.78 -0.70
C MET A 122 14.71 25.22 0.72
N THR A 123 14.22 24.00 0.91
CA THR A 123 14.47 23.18 2.10
C THR A 123 15.21 21.92 1.66
N LEU A 124 16.38 21.67 2.23
CA LEU A 124 17.14 20.44 2.02
C LEU A 124 16.94 19.50 3.22
N ALA A 125 16.60 18.25 2.96
CA ALA A 125 16.55 17.19 3.96
C ALA A 125 17.42 16.01 3.50
N LEU A 126 18.31 15.54 4.37
CA LEU A 126 19.22 14.42 4.12
C LEU A 126 18.99 13.31 5.15
N GLN A 127 19.01 12.06 4.70
CA GLN A 127 18.88 10.88 5.55
C GLN A 127 19.80 9.78 5.02
N GLY A 128 20.61 9.21 5.90
CA GLY A 128 21.57 8.15 5.59
C GLY A 128 22.24 7.63 6.87
N PRO A 129 23.05 6.56 6.78
CA PRO A 129 23.76 6.01 7.94
C PRO A 129 24.96 6.84 8.40
N GLN A 130 25.32 7.90 7.67
CA GLN A 130 26.41 8.81 8.04
C GLN A 130 26.13 9.53 9.36
N PRO A 131 27.17 9.86 10.15
CA PRO A 131 27.01 10.70 11.34
C PRO A 131 26.38 12.07 11.02
N PRO A 132 25.59 12.67 11.92
CA PRO A 132 24.94 13.96 11.68
C PRO A 132 25.89 15.10 11.29
N ALA A 133 27.15 15.08 11.77
CA ALA A 133 28.17 16.05 11.40
C ALA A 133 28.63 15.93 9.94
N GLU A 134 28.68 14.71 9.39
CA GLU A 134 29.01 14.46 7.99
C GLU A 134 27.85 14.90 7.09
N LEU A 135 26.61 14.52 7.43
CA LEU A 135 25.40 14.98 6.72
C LEU A 135 25.29 16.50 6.72
N ARG A 136 25.60 17.15 7.86
CA ARG A 136 25.69 18.61 7.97
C ARG A 136 26.75 19.20 7.03
N THR A 137 27.95 18.63 7.00
CA THR A 137 29.03 19.07 6.10
C THR A 137 28.63 18.95 4.63
N LEU A 138 27.91 17.89 4.25
CA LEU A 138 27.37 17.72 2.90
C LEU A 138 26.30 18.77 2.58
N ALA A 139 25.38 19.04 3.51
CA ALA A 139 24.35 20.06 3.36
C ALA A 139 24.96 21.47 3.22
N GLU A 140 25.92 21.85 4.08
CA GLU A 140 26.60 23.14 4.04
C GLU A 140 27.31 23.38 2.70
N ARG A 141 28.02 22.36 2.17
CA ARG A 141 28.65 22.43 0.83
C ARG A 141 27.65 22.67 -0.29
N CYS A 142 26.47 22.06 -0.23
CA CYS A 142 25.46 22.18 -1.29
C CYS A 142 24.69 23.49 -1.19
N CYS A 143 24.34 23.92 0.02
CA CYS A 143 23.71 25.21 0.27
C CYS A 143 24.62 26.40 -0.12
N ALA A 144 25.94 26.26 0.03
CA ALA A 144 26.91 27.28 -0.40
C ALA A 144 26.92 27.54 -1.92
N CYS A 145 26.45 26.59 -2.74
CA CYS A 145 26.32 26.76 -4.19
C CYS A 145 25.00 27.38 -4.63
N LEU A 146 24.00 27.51 -3.75
CA LEU A 146 22.67 28.02 -4.11
C LEU A 146 22.67 29.55 -4.25
N PRO A 147 21.89 30.12 -5.19
CA PRO A 147 21.69 31.57 -5.26
C PRO A 147 21.17 32.13 -3.93
N PRO A 148 21.66 33.30 -3.49
CA PRO A 148 21.29 33.85 -2.18
C PRO A 148 19.80 34.20 -2.08
N SER A 149 19.28 34.14 -0.87
CA SER A 149 17.87 34.43 -0.56
C SER A 149 17.46 35.82 -1.03
N ARG A 150 16.39 35.89 -1.84
CA ARG A 150 15.66 37.13 -2.13
C ARG A 150 14.53 37.33 -1.12
N ALA A 151 14.06 38.57 -0.97
CA ALA A 151 12.97 38.90 -0.06
C ALA A 151 11.67 38.18 -0.48
N VAL A 152 11.16 37.32 0.38
CA VAL A 152 9.90 36.60 0.16
C VAL A 152 8.74 37.51 0.60
N ILE A 153 7.92 37.96 -0.34
CA ILE A 153 6.67 38.66 -0.03
C ILE A 153 5.64 37.61 0.37
N PRO A 154 5.09 37.63 1.61
CA PRO A 154 4.05 36.69 2.01
C PRO A 154 2.82 36.86 1.12
N ALA A 155 2.31 35.76 0.56
CA ALA A 155 1.07 35.79 -0.18
C ALA A 155 -0.09 36.26 0.72
N ALA A 156 -0.96 37.12 0.18
CA ALA A 156 -2.18 37.53 0.87
C ALA A 156 -3.09 36.30 1.10
N GLY A 157 -3.70 36.23 2.28
CA GLY A 157 -4.53 35.09 2.66
C GLY A 157 -5.71 34.90 1.71
N LEU A 158 -5.80 33.73 1.08
CA LEU A 158 -6.91 33.38 0.19
C LEU A 158 -8.10 32.85 0.99
N ARG A 159 -9.31 33.02 0.45
CA ARG A 159 -10.54 32.45 0.99
C ARG A 159 -11.31 31.75 -0.11
N LEU A 160 -11.49 30.44 0.07
CA LEU A 160 -12.18 29.54 -0.83
C LEU A 160 -13.66 29.41 -0.50
N THR A 161 -14.47 29.18 -1.53
CA THR A 161 -15.92 28.91 -1.39
C THR A 161 -16.33 27.74 -2.28
N ALA A 162 -17.17 26.86 -1.77
CA ALA A 162 -17.80 25.82 -2.57
C ALA A 162 -18.82 26.45 -3.53
N ARG A 163 -18.91 25.93 -4.76
CA ARG A 163 -19.87 26.36 -5.80
C ARG A 163 -21.18 25.57 -5.78
N GLY A 164 -21.17 24.40 -5.14
CA GLY A 164 -22.26 23.44 -5.15
C GLY A 164 -21.75 22.00 -5.33
N ASP A 165 -22.68 21.11 -5.66
CA ASP A 165 -22.45 19.67 -5.83
C ASP A 165 -22.61 19.26 -7.30
N ALA A 166 -21.94 18.19 -7.72
CA ALA A 166 -22.05 17.67 -9.09
C ALA A 166 -21.86 16.16 -9.19
N GLY A 167 -22.47 15.58 -10.23
CA GLY A 167 -22.14 14.27 -10.76
C GLY A 167 -21.04 14.39 -11.82
N LEU A 168 -20.10 13.44 -11.84
CA LEU A 168 -19.05 13.29 -12.84
C LEU A 168 -19.12 11.88 -13.44
N HIS A 169 -19.22 11.83 -14.76
CA HIS A 169 -18.99 10.59 -15.50
C HIS A 169 -17.48 10.27 -15.55
N ALA A 170 -17.05 9.23 -14.84
CA ALA A 170 -15.67 8.73 -14.89
C ALA A 170 -15.59 7.23 -14.56
N ALA A 171 -14.68 6.53 -15.22
CA ALA A 171 -14.51 5.09 -15.08
C ALA A 171 -14.13 4.63 -13.66
N GLY A 172 -14.58 3.41 -13.31
CA GLY A 172 -14.24 2.74 -12.06
C GLY A 172 -15.44 2.48 -11.13
N PRO A 173 -15.19 2.17 -9.85
CA PRO A 173 -16.27 2.00 -8.88
C PRO A 173 -17.01 3.33 -8.64
N PRO A 174 -18.31 3.27 -8.26
CA PRO A 174 -19.03 4.46 -7.83
C PRO A 174 -18.36 5.02 -6.56
N ARG A 175 -18.18 6.35 -6.51
CA ARG A 175 -17.54 7.04 -5.39
C ARG A 175 -18.33 8.28 -5.00
N LEU A 176 -18.33 8.59 -3.71
CA LEU A 176 -18.73 9.88 -3.17
C LEU A 176 -17.50 10.58 -2.58
N ARG A 177 -17.15 11.76 -3.11
CA ARG A 177 -16.07 12.58 -2.57
C ARG A 177 -16.65 13.81 -1.88
N LEU A 178 -16.54 13.84 -0.55
CA LEU A 178 -16.93 14.96 0.31
C LEU A 178 -15.72 15.89 0.47
N SER A 179 -15.77 17.06 -0.17
CA SER A 179 -14.66 18.02 -0.25
C SER A 179 -14.92 19.25 0.59
N PHE A 180 -13.92 19.73 1.32
CA PHE A 180 -14.04 20.84 2.27
C PHE A 180 -13.05 21.96 1.97
N ALA A 181 -13.56 23.18 1.83
CA ALA A 181 -12.77 24.40 1.81
C ALA A 181 -12.31 24.76 3.23
N LEU A 182 -11.03 24.54 3.53
CA LEU A 182 -10.42 24.94 4.79
C LEU A 182 -9.83 26.34 4.62
N ASN A 183 -10.56 27.34 5.11
CA ASN A 183 -10.11 28.72 5.21
C ASN A 183 -9.59 28.96 6.62
N ASP A 184 -8.37 29.50 6.75
CA ASP A 184 -7.65 29.67 8.02
C ASP A 184 -7.31 28.37 8.82
N PRO A 185 -6.77 27.31 8.18
CA PRO A 185 -5.96 26.34 8.91
C PRO A 185 -4.58 26.98 9.15
N TYR A 186 -4.37 27.45 10.39
CA TYR A 186 -3.10 27.74 11.07
C TYR A 186 -1.82 27.60 10.23
N ARG A 187 -0.99 28.65 10.22
CA ARG A 187 0.25 28.82 9.41
C ARG A 187 1.31 27.69 9.49
N HIS A 188 1.07 26.60 10.22
CA HIS A 188 1.89 25.38 10.23
C HIS A 188 0.99 24.15 10.10
N ASP A 189 1.33 23.22 9.18
CA ASP A 189 0.69 21.91 9.14
C ASP A 189 1.24 21.07 10.30
N ASP A 190 0.58 21.17 11.45
CA ASP A 190 0.93 20.42 12.66
C ASP A 190 0.72 18.89 12.52
N GLY A 191 0.43 18.34 11.33
CA GLY A 191 0.31 16.89 11.12
C GLY A 191 -1.01 16.28 11.59
N TRP A 192 -1.97 17.08 12.05
CA TRP A 192 -3.36 16.63 12.29
C TRP A 192 -3.99 15.93 11.08
N PRO A 193 -3.74 16.33 9.81
CA PRO A 193 -4.18 15.57 8.64
C PRO A 193 -3.70 14.12 8.61
N GLY A 194 -2.53 13.82 9.18
CA GLY A 194 -2.00 12.45 9.29
C GLY A 194 -2.71 11.63 10.38
N VAL A 195 -3.01 12.24 11.53
CA VAL A 195 -3.83 11.60 12.59
C VAL A 195 -5.24 11.32 12.09
N PHE A 196 -5.86 12.29 11.41
CA PHE A 196 -7.18 12.16 10.79
C PHE A 196 -7.20 11.07 9.71
N ARG A 197 -6.16 10.99 8.87
CA ARG A 197 -6.01 9.93 7.87
C ARG A 197 -6.01 8.54 8.51
N VAL A 198 -5.28 8.34 9.62
CA VAL A 198 -5.27 7.04 10.33
C VAL A 198 -6.64 6.73 10.94
N LEU A 199 -7.31 7.71 11.56
CA LEU A 199 -8.66 7.54 12.11
C LEU A 199 -9.70 7.22 11.03
N LEU A 200 -9.64 7.88 9.87
CA LEU A 200 -10.59 7.69 8.77
C LEU A 200 -10.43 6.32 8.11
N THR A 201 -9.19 5.87 7.93
CA THR A 201 -8.88 4.56 7.33
C THR A 201 -8.75 3.45 8.39
N ASP A 202 -9.26 3.64 9.60
CA ASP A 202 -9.25 2.62 10.64
C ASP A 202 -10.33 1.56 10.33
N GLU A 203 -9.91 0.32 10.13
CA GLU A 203 -10.80 -0.78 9.75
C GLU A 203 -11.19 -1.68 10.93
N ALA A 204 -10.81 -1.29 12.15
CA ALA A 204 -11.09 -2.01 13.40
C ALA A 204 -12.59 -2.16 13.68
N ASP A 205 -12.95 -3.22 14.42
CA ASP A 205 -14.35 -3.53 14.74
C ASP A 205 -15.01 -2.39 15.54
N GLY A 206 -16.24 -2.02 15.16
CA GLY A 206 -16.96 -0.88 15.74
C GLY A 206 -16.51 0.51 15.25
N GLY A 207 -15.51 0.59 14.36
CA GLY A 207 -15.14 1.83 13.67
C GLY A 207 -16.07 2.17 12.49
N LEU A 208 -15.91 3.36 11.91
CA LEU A 208 -16.74 3.86 10.79
C LEU A 208 -16.76 2.87 9.60
N MET A 209 -15.58 2.38 9.20
CA MET A 209 -15.48 1.46 8.06
C MET A 209 -16.02 0.06 8.35
N ALA A 210 -16.04 -0.39 9.61
CA ALA A 210 -16.71 -1.64 9.98
C ALA A 210 -18.23 -1.49 9.80
N TRP A 211 -18.82 -0.44 10.42
CA TRP A 211 -20.25 -0.16 10.34
C TRP A 211 -20.74 0.03 8.90
N LEU A 212 -20.02 0.80 8.08
CA LEU A 212 -20.37 1.03 6.67
C LEU A 212 -20.33 -0.24 5.80
N ARG A 213 -19.53 -1.23 6.17
CA ARG A 213 -19.42 -2.52 5.47
C ARG A 213 -20.49 -3.52 5.91
N GLU A 214 -20.83 -3.52 7.19
CA GLU A 214 -21.97 -4.28 7.74
C GLU A 214 -23.28 -3.86 7.06
N HIS A 215 -23.46 -2.55 6.84
CA HIS A 215 -24.60 -1.99 6.10
C HIS A 215 -24.43 -2.02 4.57
N ALA A 216 -23.46 -2.78 4.05
CA ALA A 216 -23.15 -2.95 2.63
C ALA A 216 -23.11 -1.63 1.82
N SER A 217 -22.70 -0.52 2.44
CA SER A 217 -22.82 0.83 1.86
C SER A 217 -21.52 1.29 1.20
N CYS A 218 -20.37 0.99 1.80
CA CYS A 218 -19.06 1.43 1.34
C CYS A 218 -17.99 0.34 1.55
N ASP A 219 -17.12 0.16 0.57
CA ASP A 219 -16.05 -0.85 0.58
C ASP A 219 -14.67 -0.29 0.95
N GLY A 220 -14.45 1.02 0.91
CA GLY A 220 -13.18 1.65 1.25
C GLY A 220 -13.25 3.18 1.28
N VAL A 221 -12.32 3.81 1.99
CA VAL A 221 -12.23 5.27 2.11
C VAL A 221 -10.78 5.75 1.98
N ARG A 222 -10.57 6.96 1.44
CA ARG A 222 -9.29 7.66 1.50
C ARG A 222 -9.45 9.13 1.90
N PHE A 223 -8.44 9.66 2.57
CA PHE A 223 -8.27 11.10 2.75
C PHE A 223 -7.41 11.67 1.62
N ILE A 224 -7.85 12.76 1.01
CA ILE A 224 -7.19 13.45 -0.11
C ILE A 224 -6.84 14.88 0.34
N ASP A 225 -5.62 15.30 0.01
CA ASP A 225 -5.13 16.67 0.21
C ASP A 225 -4.92 17.26 -1.18
N SER A 226 -5.95 17.92 -1.72
CA SER A 226 -6.12 18.14 -3.16
C SER A 226 -5.48 19.43 -3.65
N TRP A 227 -5.51 20.49 -2.83
CA TRP A 227 -4.90 21.77 -3.14
C TRP A 227 -4.58 22.54 -1.88
N ARG A 228 -3.47 23.26 -1.88
CA ARG A 228 -3.13 24.24 -0.85
C ARG A 228 -2.55 25.49 -1.50
N GLY A 229 -2.83 26.64 -0.91
CA GLY A 229 -2.15 27.86 -1.28
C GLY A 229 -2.53 29.06 -0.42
N ALA A 230 -1.55 29.91 -0.14
CA ALA A 230 -1.68 31.17 0.59
C ALA A 230 -2.66 31.12 1.80
N GLY A 231 -2.49 30.13 2.68
CA GLY A 231 -3.29 30.00 3.90
C GLY A 231 -4.69 29.39 3.75
N ALA A 232 -5.01 28.78 2.60
CA ALA A 232 -6.21 27.98 2.41
C ALA A 232 -5.90 26.59 1.83
N ALA A 233 -6.82 25.64 2.01
CA ALA A 233 -6.69 24.28 1.51
C ALA A 233 -8.04 23.69 1.03
N ILE A 234 -7.97 22.72 0.12
CA ILE A 234 -9.08 21.84 -0.26
C ILE A 234 -8.67 20.42 0.10
N VAL A 235 -9.39 19.82 1.05
CA VAL A 235 -9.21 18.42 1.46
C VAL A 235 -10.49 17.63 1.18
N ALA A 236 -10.42 16.30 1.10
CA ALA A 236 -11.60 15.47 0.94
C ALA A 236 -11.52 14.11 1.64
N ALA A 237 -12.69 13.59 2.01
CA ALA A 237 -12.91 12.17 2.25
C ALA A 237 -13.60 11.57 1.00
N GLU A 238 -12.95 10.61 0.35
CA GLU A 238 -13.55 9.87 -0.77
C GLU A 238 -13.88 8.45 -0.35
N PHE A 239 -15.15 8.08 -0.55
CA PHE A 239 -15.71 6.78 -0.23
C PHE A 239 -16.01 6.00 -1.51
N THR A 240 -15.53 4.76 -1.58
CA THR A 240 -15.88 3.79 -2.63
C THR A 240 -17.16 3.09 -2.24
N LEU A 241 -18.26 3.41 -2.92
CA LEU A 241 -19.59 2.89 -2.62
C LEU A 241 -19.76 1.46 -3.11
N ALA A 242 -20.62 0.68 -2.45
CA ALA A 242 -20.90 -0.70 -2.85
C ALA A 242 -21.76 -0.79 -4.14
N ALA A 243 -22.53 0.24 -4.45
CA ALA A 243 -23.35 0.39 -5.65
C ALA A 243 -23.51 1.88 -6.01
N ALA A 244 -23.96 2.15 -7.24
CA ALA A 244 -24.24 3.51 -7.72
C ALA A 244 -25.65 3.99 -7.29
N ASP A 245 -25.90 3.96 -5.98
CA ASP A 245 -27.17 4.33 -5.35
C ASP A 245 -27.00 5.60 -4.48
N PRO A 246 -27.67 6.72 -4.81
CA PRO A 246 -27.63 7.94 -4.02
C PRO A 246 -28.02 7.78 -2.54
N ALA A 247 -28.89 6.80 -2.19
CA ALA A 247 -29.27 6.53 -0.81
C ALA A 247 -28.09 5.96 0.01
N LEU A 248 -27.22 5.15 -0.61
CA LEU A 248 -25.97 4.72 0.02
C LEU A 248 -25.00 5.90 0.22
N GLY A 249 -24.94 6.82 -0.73
CA GLY A 249 -24.16 8.05 -0.61
C GLY A 249 -24.62 8.92 0.57
N ALA A 250 -25.93 9.11 0.72
CA ALA A 250 -26.53 9.85 1.82
C ALA A 250 -26.27 9.19 3.19
N ARG A 251 -26.40 7.86 3.28
CA ARG A 251 -26.07 7.08 4.49
C ARG A 251 -24.60 7.22 4.86
N VAL A 252 -23.69 7.17 3.88
CA VAL A 252 -22.25 7.39 4.04
C VAL A 252 -21.96 8.80 4.56
N GLU A 253 -22.59 9.84 4.00
CA GLU A 253 -22.44 11.21 4.49
C GLU A 253 -22.93 11.36 5.93
N SER A 254 -24.13 10.85 6.26
CA SER A 254 -24.68 10.89 7.61
C SER A 254 -23.74 10.23 8.62
N ALA A 255 -23.25 9.03 8.30
CA ALA A 255 -22.29 8.31 9.12
C ALA A 255 -20.95 9.04 9.27
N PHE A 256 -20.44 9.70 8.22
CA PHE A 256 -19.22 10.50 8.27
C PHE A 256 -19.36 11.72 9.18
N PHE A 257 -20.48 12.46 9.11
CA PHE A 257 -20.70 13.59 10.03
C PHE A 257 -20.91 13.14 11.47
N GLY A 258 -21.69 12.08 11.72
CA GLY A 258 -21.83 11.50 13.06
C GLY A 258 -20.50 10.97 13.62
N TRP A 259 -19.57 10.54 12.76
CA TRP A 259 -18.20 10.19 13.14
C TRP A 259 -17.35 11.43 13.47
N LEU A 260 -17.43 12.52 12.69
CA LEU A 260 -16.75 13.79 13.00
C LEU A 260 -17.17 14.36 14.36
N ASP A 261 -18.46 14.28 14.71
CA ASP A 261 -18.97 14.70 16.01
C ASP A 261 -18.36 13.87 17.15
N GLN A 262 -18.29 12.55 16.98
CA GLN A 262 -17.65 11.65 17.95
C GLN A 262 -16.12 11.86 18.04
N LEU A 263 -15.44 12.27 16.96
CA LEU A 263 -14.03 12.62 17.00
C LEU A 263 -13.73 13.82 17.92
N CYS A 264 -14.68 14.73 18.11
CA CYS A 264 -14.54 15.85 19.05
C CYS A 264 -14.50 15.39 20.52
N ALA A 265 -15.06 14.22 20.82
CA ALA A 265 -15.07 13.62 22.16
C ALA A 265 -13.79 12.80 22.49
N LEU A 266 -12.87 12.60 21.54
CA LEU A 266 -11.67 11.79 21.78
C LEU A 266 -10.80 12.35 22.93
N SER A 267 -10.42 11.43 23.83
CA SER A 267 -9.48 11.73 24.90
C SER A 267 -8.07 11.98 24.39
N VAL A 268 -7.27 12.73 25.16
CA VAL A 268 -5.82 12.91 24.90
C VAL A 268 -5.08 11.57 24.78
N ARG A 269 -5.56 10.52 25.47
CA ARG A 269 -5.02 9.16 25.39
C ARG A 269 -5.29 8.50 24.04
N GLN A 270 -6.50 8.62 23.51
CA GLN A 270 -6.85 8.12 22.17
C GLN A 270 -6.07 8.90 21.10
N LEU A 271 -6.02 10.24 21.18
CA LEU A 271 -5.25 11.04 20.22
C LEU A 271 -3.75 10.68 20.24
N ARG A 272 -3.14 10.46 21.42
CA ARG A 272 -1.77 9.91 21.53
C ARG A 272 -1.63 8.50 20.95
N HIS A 273 -2.67 7.66 21.02
CA HIS A 273 -2.66 6.32 20.40
C HIS A 273 -2.68 6.41 18.87
N TYR A 274 -3.57 7.22 18.29
CA TYR A 274 -3.68 7.40 16.85
C TYR A 274 -2.48 8.17 16.25
N ALA A 275 -1.91 9.15 16.97
CA ALA A 275 -0.65 9.78 16.59
C ALA A 275 0.53 8.77 16.57
N ARG A 276 0.62 7.86 17.53
CA ARG A 276 1.62 6.77 17.50
C ARG A 276 1.39 5.75 16.37
N LEU A 277 0.15 5.58 15.89
CA LEU A 277 -0.11 4.78 14.69
C LEU A 277 0.36 5.52 13.43
N ALA A 278 0.16 6.83 13.35
CA ALA A 278 0.66 7.64 12.24
C ALA A 278 2.20 7.66 12.18
N TRP A 279 2.87 7.83 13.33
CA TRP A 279 4.34 7.69 13.42
C TRP A 279 4.81 6.29 13.06
N ARG A 280 4.20 5.21 13.58
CA ARG A 280 4.56 3.83 13.17
C ARG A 280 4.41 3.58 11.66
N ARG A 281 3.40 4.17 11.01
CA ARG A 281 3.23 4.12 9.55
C ARG A 281 4.31 4.92 8.80
N PHE A 282 4.82 5.99 9.39
CA PHE A 282 5.95 6.77 8.88
C PHE A 282 7.27 6.01 9.04
N ASP A 283 7.55 5.49 10.24
CA ASP A 283 8.79 4.79 10.58
C ASP A 283 9.04 3.56 9.69
N GLY A 284 7.99 2.89 9.22
CA GLY A 284 8.09 1.74 8.31
C GLY A 284 8.22 2.06 6.81
N GLN A 285 8.17 3.33 6.41
CA GLN A 285 8.40 3.73 5.01
C GLN A 285 9.87 3.55 4.60
N THR A 286 10.18 3.65 3.30
CA THR A 286 11.59 3.77 2.89
C THR A 286 12.12 5.15 3.27
N PRO A 287 13.44 5.35 3.47
CA PRO A 287 14.01 6.67 3.75
C PRO A 287 13.59 7.73 2.72
N LEU A 288 13.49 7.34 1.44
CA LEU A 288 13.02 8.23 0.38
C LEU A 288 11.58 8.67 0.60
N ASP A 289 10.68 7.73 0.93
CA ASP A 289 9.26 8.03 1.14
C ASP A 289 9.04 8.84 2.44
N GLN A 290 9.85 8.61 3.48
CA GLN A 290 9.90 9.43 4.69
C GLN A 290 10.25 10.89 4.37
N LEU A 291 11.33 11.12 3.63
CA LEU A 291 11.71 12.47 3.20
C LEU A 291 10.66 13.12 2.29
N ARG A 292 10.06 12.35 1.36
CA ARG A 292 8.95 12.83 0.51
C ARG A 292 7.74 13.25 1.33
N GLN A 293 7.39 12.50 2.38
CA GLN A 293 6.27 12.88 3.25
C GLN A 293 6.62 14.15 4.03
N LEU A 294 7.79 14.21 4.67
CA LEU A 294 8.24 15.36 5.47
C LEU A 294 8.37 16.66 4.64
N ALA A 295 8.68 16.55 3.34
CA ALA A 295 8.72 17.70 2.43
C ALA A 295 7.36 18.40 2.26
N PHE A 296 6.25 17.77 2.65
CA PHE A 296 4.90 18.32 2.52
C PHE A 296 4.11 18.41 3.83
N ALA A 297 4.17 17.40 4.69
CA ALA A 297 3.48 17.42 6.00
C ALA A 297 4.05 16.36 6.97
N PRO A 298 4.20 16.67 8.28
CA PRO A 298 4.56 15.68 9.29
C PRO A 298 3.44 14.62 9.47
N PRO A 299 3.77 13.39 9.91
CA PRO A 299 2.78 12.32 10.08
C PRO A 299 1.80 12.55 11.23
N ALA A 300 2.22 13.27 12.28
CA ALA A 300 1.39 13.65 13.42
C ALA A 300 2.07 14.79 14.21
N PRO A 301 1.32 15.56 15.01
CA PRO A 301 1.87 16.64 15.82
C PRO A 301 2.89 16.14 16.85
N PRO A 302 3.96 16.92 17.12
CA PRO A 302 4.95 16.57 18.14
C PRO A 302 4.37 16.66 19.56
N ARG A 303 3.28 17.41 19.77
CA ARG A 303 2.56 17.53 21.03
C ARG A 303 1.06 17.43 20.80
N ILE A 304 0.40 16.53 21.53
CA ILE A 304 -1.06 16.34 21.42
C ILE A 304 -1.79 17.37 22.27
N ASP A 305 -2.40 18.36 21.62
CA ASP A 305 -3.40 19.26 22.22
C ASP A 305 -4.82 18.94 21.71
N VAL A 306 -5.72 18.66 22.65
CA VAL A 306 -7.14 18.37 22.38
C VAL A 306 -7.86 19.63 21.88
N ARG A 307 -7.44 20.84 22.30
CA ARG A 307 -8.06 22.10 21.86
C ARG A 307 -7.71 22.40 20.41
N ALA A 308 -6.44 22.26 20.01
CA ALA A 308 -6.01 22.33 18.62
C ALA A 308 -6.73 21.31 17.73
N TRP A 309 -6.80 20.03 18.16
CA TRP A 309 -7.55 18.98 17.44
C TRP A 309 -9.01 19.36 17.18
N ARG A 310 -9.75 19.77 18.22
CA ARG A 310 -11.16 20.21 18.09
C ARG A 310 -11.29 21.41 17.16
N ARG A 311 -10.39 22.38 17.27
CA ARG A 311 -10.41 23.58 16.41
C ARG A 311 -10.16 23.24 14.94
N TRP A 312 -9.28 22.27 14.66
CA TRP A 312 -9.02 21.77 13.32
C TRP A 312 -10.23 21.00 12.76
N LEU A 313 -10.89 20.15 13.57
CA LEU A 313 -12.15 19.48 13.17
C LEU A 313 -13.30 20.46 12.85
N LEU A 314 -13.41 21.58 13.58
CA LEU A 314 -14.41 22.63 13.32
C LEU A 314 -14.25 23.36 11.97
N ALA A 315 -13.20 23.05 11.20
CA ALA A 315 -13.06 23.50 9.81
C ALA A 315 -13.84 22.63 8.80
N PHE A 316 -14.24 21.40 9.16
CA PHE A 316 -15.03 20.49 8.32
C PHE A 316 -16.53 20.85 8.31
N ARG A 317 -16.84 22.11 7.97
CA ARG A 317 -18.21 22.65 8.00
C ARG A 317 -19.01 22.28 6.75
N ARG A 318 -20.33 22.09 6.92
CA ARG A 318 -21.28 21.97 5.81
C ARG A 318 -21.32 23.21 4.90
N GLU A 319 -21.05 24.40 5.46
CA GLU A 319 -20.94 25.68 4.72
C GLU A 319 -19.83 25.70 3.65
N GLY A 320 -18.78 24.89 3.84
CA GLY A 320 -17.64 24.77 2.92
C GLY A 320 -17.58 23.43 2.18
N LEU A 321 -18.65 22.64 2.23
CA LEU A 321 -18.75 21.32 1.61
C LEU A 321 -19.11 21.42 0.12
N SER A 322 -18.46 20.61 -0.69
CA SER A 322 -18.91 20.22 -2.03
C SER A 322 -18.87 18.70 -2.18
N ARG A 323 -19.93 18.13 -2.75
CA ARG A 323 -20.08 16.71 -3.07
C ARG A 323 -19.81 16.48 -4.54
N LEU A 324 -18.86 15.59 -4.81
CA LEU A 324 -18.63 15.05 -6.15
C LEU A 324 -19.07 13.58 -6.15
N TRP A 325 -20.19 13.31 -6.82
CA TRP A 325 -20.66 11.96 -7.12
C TRP A 325 -19.97 11.46 -8.38
N ILE A 326 -19.31 10.32 -8.33
CA ILE A 326 -18.49 9.80 -9.44
C ILE A 326 -19.04 8.44 -9.83
N SER A 327 -19.51 8.29 -11.07
CA SER A 327 -20.03 7.01 -11.59
C SER A 327 -19.81 6.87 -13.09
N GLU A 328 -20.13 5.70 -13.64
CA GLU A 328 -20.10 5.43 -15.09
C GLU A 328 -21.43 5.83 -15.79
N GLN A 329 -22.37 6.49 -15.09
CA GLN A 329 -23.66 6.93 -15.64
C GLN A 329 -23.48 8.12 -16.60
N GLU A 330 -24.39 8.27 -17.56
CA GLU A 330 -24.32 9.35 -18.55
C GLU A 330 -24.50 10.73 -17.90
N ALA A 331 -23.78 11.72 -18.43
CA ALA A 331 -23.81 13.11 -17.97
C ALA A 331 -23.77 14.04 -19.19
N GLU A 332 -24.73 14.96 -19.26
CA GLU A 332 -25.12 15.61 -20.52
C GLU A 332 -24.23 16.81 -20.92
N THR A 333 -23.55 17.47 -19.99
CA THR A 333 -22.84 18.73 -20.29
C THR A 333 -21.31 18.58 -20.18
N PRO A 334 -20.56 18.69 -21.30
CA PRO A 334 -19.11 18.81 -21.27
C PRO A 334 -18.67 20.22 -20.83
N ILE A 335 -17.92 20.30 -19.73
CA ILE A 335 -17.34 21.54 -19.20
C ILE A 335 -15.81 21.46 -19.32
N ARG A 336 -15.21 22.39 -20.05
CA ARG A 336 -13.75 22.47 -20.20
C ARG A 336 -13.12 23.29 -19.08
N THR A 337 -12.21 22.70 -18.31
CA THR A 337 -11.50 23.35 -17.20
C THR A 337 -10.12 22.74 -17.01
N ARG A 338 -9.10 23.56 -16.66
CA ARG A 338 -7.71 23.11 -16.47
C ARG A 338 -7.15 22.26 -17.65
N GLY A 339 -7.63 22.46 -18.87
CA GLY A 339 -7.24 21.65 -20.04
C GLY A 339 -7.95 20.30 -20.18
N PHE A 340 -8.95 19.99 -19.36
CA PHE A 340 -9.71 18.74 -19.39
C PHE A 340 -11.18 19.00 -19.72
N ASP A 341 -11.79 18.10 -20.48
CA ASP A 341 -13.22 18.11 -20.79
C ASP A 341 -13.96 17.19 -19.82
N LEU A 342 -14.67 17.79 -18.86
CA LEU A 342 -15.39 17.07 -17.81
C LEU A 342 -16.85 16.88 -18.20
N ARG A 343 -17.35 15.64 -18.18
CA ARG A 343 -18.78 15.36 -18.33
C ARG A 343 -19.46 15.47 -16.97
N LEU A 344 -20.06 16.63 -16.70
CA LEU A 344 -20.72 16.93 -15.43
C LEU A 344 -22.24 16.96 -15.58
N ALA A 345 -22.93 16.61 -14.49
CA ALA A 345 -24.38 16.72 -14.33
C ALA A 345 -24.73 17.32 -12.97
N PRO A 346 -25.90 17.95 -12.80
CA PRO A 346 -26.39 18.35 -11.48
C PRO A 346 -26.50 17.13 -10.54
N PHE A 347 -26.10 17.28 -9.28
CA PHE A 347 -26.31 16.27 -8.24
C PHE A 347 -27.10 16.86 -7.08
N ALA A 348 -28.27 16.28 -6.80
CA ALA A 348 -29.07 16.61 -5.63
C ALA A 348 -28.82 15.53 -4.56
N PRO A 349 -28.33 15.89 -3.35
CA PRO A 349 -28.18 14.93 -2.27
C PRO A 349 -29.56 14.45 -1.80
N VAL A 350 -29.72 13.12 -1.68
CA VAL A 350 -30.92 12.50 -1.10
C VAL A 350 -30.85 12.59 0.43
N ALA A 351 -31.97 12.85 1.09
CA ALA A 351 -32.06 12.75 2.54
C ALA A 351 -32.41 11.32 2.96
N VAL A 352 -31.73 10.78 3.98
CA VAL A 352 -32.07 9.49 4.59
C VAL A 352 -32.15 9.69 6.10
N ALA A 353 -33.19 9.10 6.72
CA ALA A 353 -33.51 9.27 8.14
C ALA A 353 -32.75 8.31 9.08
N ASP A 354 -31.60 7.77 8.66
CA ASP A 354 -30.79 6.90 9.50
C ASP A 354 -30.22 7.67 10.69
N PRO A 355 -30.35 7.16 11.94
CA PRO A 355 -29.64 7.75 13.07
C PRO A 355 -28.12 7.61 12.90
N PRO A 356 -27.33 8.58 13.38
CA PRO A 356 -25.87 8.49 13.31
C PRO A 356 -25.37 7.26 14.08
N PRO A 357 -24.35 6.54 13.56
CA PRO A 357 -23.87 5.32 14.17
C PRO A 357 -23.17 5.60 15.50
N THR A 358 -23.40 4.74 16.50
CA THR A 358 -22.59 4.74 17.74
C THR A 358 -21.30 3.98 17.48
N LEU A 359 -20.18 4.70 17.40
CA LEU A 359 -18.88 4.15 17.01
C LEU A 359 -17.95 3.98 18.22
N ARG A 360 -16.97 3.07 18.07
CA ARG A 360 -15.96 2.79 19.09
C ARG A 360 -14.58 3.10 18.54
N PHE A 361 -13.75 3.75 19.35
CA PHE A 361 -12.37 4.10 19.03
C PHE A 361 -11.43 3.43 20.01
N HIS A 362 -10.32 2.87 19.51
CA HIS A 362 -9.43 2.05 20.33
C HIS A 362 -8.82 2.84 21.51
N ALA A 363 -9.10 2.40 22.74
CA ALA A 363 -8.75 3.09 23.97
C ALA A 363 -7.23 3.11 24.30
N GLY A 364 -6.37 2.59 23.42
CA GLY A 364 -4.93 2.52 23.65
C GLY A 364 -4.55 1.56 24.79
N ARG A 365 -5.31 0.48 24.95
CA ARG A 365 -5.02 -0.71 25.75
C ARG A 365 -5.35 -1.88 24.83
N PHE A 366 -4.40 -2.78 24.59
CA PHE A 366 -4.73 -4.01 23.88
C PHE A 366 -5.62 -4.83 24.83
N PRO A 367 -6.87 -5.15 24.48
CA PRO A 367 -7.57 -6.21 25.19
C PRO A 367 -6.78 -7.49 24.94
N LEU A 368 -6.46 -8.24 25.99
CA LEU A 368 -6.10 -9.65 25.81
C LEU A 368 -7.24 -10.26 25.00
N LEU A 369 -6.92 -10.85 23.85
CA LEU A 369 -7.89 -11.37 22.88
C LEU A 369 -8.94 -12.19 23.62
N SER A 370 -10.12 -11.60 23.80
CA SER A 370 -11.26 -12.33 24.32
C SER A 370 -11.55 -13.41 23.30
N THR A 371 -11.42 -14.67 23.71
CA THR A 371 -11.90 -15.81 22.92
C THR A 371 -13.35 -15.52 22.51
N PRO A 372 -13.79 -15.95 21.31
CA PRO A 372 -15.17 -15.75 20.91
C PRO A 372 -16.08 -16.48 21.89
N GLY A 373 -16.68 -15.73 22.81
CA GLY A 373 -17.80 -16.22 23.59
C GLY A 373 -18.93 -16.51 22.61
N PHE A 374 -19.47 -17.72 22.68
CA PHE A 374 -20.83 -17.96 22.22
C PHE A 374 -21.72 -16.85 22.80
N TYR A 375 -22.49 -16.17 21.97
CA TYR A 375 -23.59 -15.35 22.46
C TYR A 375 -24.57 -16.30 23.18
N PRO A 376 -24.80 -16.16 24.49
CA PRO A 376 -26.00 -16.73 25.10
C PRO A 376 -27.20 -15.94 24.58
N GLU A 377 -28.31 -16.63 24.37
CA GLU A 377 -29.58 -15.99 24.06
C GLU A 377 -29.99 -14.98 25.14
N GLU A 378 -30.74 -13.97 24.70
CA GLU A 378 -31.58 -13.04 25.46
C GLU A 378 -31.48 -13.10 27.00
N LEU A 379 -30.68 -12.21 27.58
CA LEU A 379 -30.85 -11.81 28.99
C LEU A 379 -32.10 -10.94 29.13
N SER A 380 -33.25 -11.61 29.23
CA SER A 380 -34.50 -11.02 29.72
C SER A 380 -34.28 -10.35 31.08
N ALA A 381 -34.88 -9.18 31.28
CA ALA A 381 -34.70 -8.40 32.49
C ALA A 381 -35.33 -9.09 33.72
N PRO A 382 -34.65 -9.11 34.88
CA PRO A 382 -35.26 -9.63 36.10
C PRO A 382 -36.38 -8.70 36.61
N PRO A 383 -37.48 -9.23 37.17
CA PRO A 383 -38.58 -8.41 37.69
C PRO A 383 -38.18 -7.67 38.98
N PRO A 384 -38.85 -6.55 39.32
CA PRO A 384 -38.49 -5.74 40.47
C PRO A 384 -38.88 -6.42 41.79
N LEU A 385 -37.91 -6.62 42.68
CA LEU A 385 -38.15 -7.10 44.05
C LEU A 385 -38.59 -5.94 44.97
N LYS A 386 -39.63 -6.20 45.77
CA LYS A 386 -40.28 -5.22 46.65
C LYS A 386 -39.38 -4.85 47.84
N ARG A 387 -39.49 -3.61 48.31
CA ARG A 387 -38.88 -3.13 49.56
C ARG A 387 -39.70 -3.60 50.78
N GLY A 388 -39.00 -3.90 51.87
CA GLY A 388 -39.49 -4.02 53.25
C GLY A 388 -38.34 -3.68 54.22
N PRO A 389 -38.58 -3.12 55.43
CA PRO A 389 -37.60 -2.23 56.05
C PRO A 389 -36.88 -2.76 57.31
N ASP A 390 -35.89 -1.97 57.74
CA ASP A 390 -35.32 -1.79 59.09
C ASP A 390 -34.66 -2.97 59.84
N SER A 391 -33.34 -2.82 60.11
CA SER A 391 -32.90 -2.29 61.42
C SER A 391 -31.36 -2.18 61.52
N CYS A 392 -30.89 -1.25 62.37
CA CYS A 392 -29.46 -0.94 62.56
C CYS A 392 -28.80 -1.79 63.65
N ARG A 393 -27.47 -1.99 63.56
CA ARG A 393 -26.50 -1.80 64.68
C ARG A 393 -25.03 -1.85 64.23
N THR A 394 -24.13 -1.41 65.09
CA THR A 394 -22.82 -0.81 64.77
C THR A 394 -21.62 -1.42 65.53
N MET A 395 -20.48 -1.65 64.83
CA MET A 395 -19.07 -1.57 65.32
C MET A 395 -18.59 -2.58 66.41
N PRO A 396 -17.28 -2.71 66.78
CA PRO A 396 -16.01 -2.22 66.18
C PRO A 396 -14.79 -3.21 66.08
N VAL A 397 -13.85 -2.92 65.16
CA VAL A 397 -12.35 -2.88 65.20
C VAL A 397 -11.50 -3.70 66.23
N LYS A 398 -10.48 -4.49 65.77
CA LYS A 398 -8.99 -4.38 66.05
C LYS A 398 -8.09 -5.53 65.43
N PRO A 399 -6.73 -5.41 65.36
CA PRO A 399 -5.88 -6.12 64.35
C PRO A 399 -4.57 -6.87 64.80
N GLY A 400 -4.00 -7.69 63.89
CA GLY A 400 -2.55 -8.09 63.75
C GLY A 400 -2.02 -9.28 64.60
N PRO A 401 -0.78 -9.81 64.38
CA PRO A 401 0.18 -9.65 63.25
C PRO A 401 0.95 -10.95 62.78
N ASP A 402 1.80 -10.80 61.74
CA ASP A 402 3.05 -11.53 61.33
C ASP A 402 3.38 -13.01 61.65
N SER A 403 3.88 -13.78 60.65
CA SER A 403 5.34 -14.13 60.53
C SER A 403 5.78 -15.20 59.47
N ARG A 404 6.83 -14.84 58.70
CA ARG A 404 8.04 -15.55 58.15
C ARG A 404 8.05 -17.02 57.62
N CYS A 405 8.80 -17.19 56.51
CA CYS A 405 9.40 -18.39 55.86
C CYS A 405 10.42 -19.18 56.76
N PRO A 406 10.98 -20.38 56.41
CA PRO A 406 11.41 -20.85 55.06
C PRO A 406 11.35 -22.37 54.69
N THR A 407 11.95 -22.70 53.53
CA THR A 407 12.20 -23.99 52.78
C THR A 407 13.19 -24.97 53.49
N PRO A 408 13.66 -26.16 52.96
CA PRO A 408 13.64 -26.73 51.57
C PRO A 408 13.59 -28.31 51.39
N LEU A 409 13.89 -28.83 50.16
CA LEU A 409 14.37 -30.20 49.77
C LEU A 409 13.36 -31.41 49.84
N SER A 410 13.45 -32.55 49.12
CA SER A 410 14.39 -33.12 48.09
C SER A 410 13.82 -34.33 47.27
N SER A 411 14.37 -34.57 46.05
CA SER A 411 14.72 -35.85 45.34
C SER A 411 13.89 -37.16 45.32
N GLY A 412 13.93 -37.87 44.17
CA GLY A 412 13.68 -39.33 43.97
C GLY A 412 12.65 -39.64 42.86
N GLU A 413 12.94 -39.96 41.59
CA GLU A 413 13.69 -41.07 40.93
C GLU A 413 13.08 -42.50 40.97
N ASN A 414 12.89 -43.07 39.75
CA ASN A 414 12.83 -44.51 39.38
C ASN A 414 11.66 -45.40 39.93
N SER A 415 11.16 -46.47 39.27
CA SER A 415 11.25 -46.95 37.86
C SER A 415 10.35 -48.20 37.58
N VAL A 416 9.62 -48.21 36.44
CA VAL A 416 9.52 -49.33 35.44
C VAL A 416 8.70 -50.64 35.70
N ARG A 417 8.03 -51.13 34.60
CA ARG A 417 7.36 -52.45 34.29
C ARG A 417 5.95 -52.70 34.90
N ARG A 418 4.89 -52.97 34.10
CA ARG A 418 4.51 -54.15 33.25
C ARG A 418 4.15 -55.40 34.10
N SER A 419 3.04 -56.14 33.89
CA SER A 419 1.93 -56.04 32.91
C SER A 419 0.71 -56.96 33.24
N THR A 420 -0.40 -56.80 32.50
CA THR A 420 -1.41 -57.83 32.11
C THR A 420 -2.23 -58.61 33.16
N PHE A 421 -3.57 -58.46 33.15
CA PHE A 421 -4.54 -59.46 32.63
C PHE A 421 -5.95 -58.85 32.41
N ARG A 422 -6.83 -59.52 31.64
CA ARG A 422 -8.24 -59.15 31.29
C ARG A 422 -9.22 -60.26 31.82
N PRO A 423 -10.51 -60.32 31.41
CA PRO A 423 -11.67 -59.49 31.83
C PRO A 423 -12.87 -60.36 32.31
N VAL A 424 -13.97 -59.78 32.84
CA VAL A 424 -15.36 -60.27 32.68
C VAL A 424 -16.38 -59.15 33.01
N ALA A 425 -17.41 -59.10 32.17
CA ALA A 425 -18.72 -58.42 32.15
C ALA A 425 -19.57 -58.54 33.45
N ASP A 426 -20.70 -57.87 33.72
CA ASP A 426 -21.49 -56.76 33.13
C ASP A 426 -22.51 -56.28 34.22
N ALA A 427 -23.41 -55.29 34.11
CA ALA A 427 -23.79 -54.25 33.12
C ALA A 427 -24.52 -53.10 33.89
N GLY A 428 -24.97 -52.03 33.20
CA GLY A 428 -26.08 -51.18 33.68
C GLY A 428 -25.94 -49.65 33.57
N CYS A 429 -26.06 -49.11 32.34
CA CYS A 429 -26.51 -47.75 31.92
C CYS A 429 -26.16 -46.44 32.70
N PRO A 430 -26.14 -45.26 32.04
CA PRO A 430 -25.76 -44.96 30.65
C PRO A 430 -24.65 -43.87 30.55
N PRO A 431 -23.83 -43.84 29.50
CA PRO A 431 -22.71 -42.90 29.41
C PRO A 431 -23.10 -41.51 28.88
N ARG A 432 -22.69 -40.51 29.68
CA ARG A 432 -22.26 -39.14 29.34
C ARG A 432 -22.15 -38.77 27.84
N PHE A 433 -22.70 -37.59 27.53
CA PHE A 433 -22.56 -36.78 26.31
C PHE A 433 -21.48 -37.20 25.30
N HIS A 434 -21.93 -37.43 24.06
CA HIS A 434 -21.11 -37.78 22.92
C HIS A 434 -19.88 -36.89 22.75
N SER A 435 -18.73 -37.54 22.58
CA SER A 435 -17.54 -36.94 22.02
C SER A 435 -17.83 -36.42 20.61
N LEU A 436 -17.38 -35.19 20.33
CA LEU A 436 -17.21 -34.71 18.96
C LEU A 436 -16.33 -35.72 18.19
N PRO A 437 -16.67 -36.08 16.93
CA PRO A 437 -15.86 -37.02 16.18
C PRO A 437 -14.45 -36.46 16.00
N SER A 438 -13.46 -37.22 16.43
CA SER A 438 -12.05 -36.86 16.35
C SER A 438 -11.63 -36.71 14.89
N ARG A 439 -11.61 -35.47 14.38
CA ARG A 439 -10.91 -35.15 13.14
C ARG A 439 -9.45 -35.58 13.32
N PHE A 440 -8.98 -36.47 12.46
CA PHE A 440 -7.61 -36.98 12.48
C PHE A 440 -6.61 -35.83 12.64
N SER A 441 -5.82 -35.85 13.72
CA SER A 441 -4.78 -34.88 14.01
C SER A 441 -3.61 -35.06 13.03
N ARG A 442 -3.75 -34.49 11.83
CA ARG A 442 -2.69 -34.50 10.82
C ARG A 442 -1.46 -33.76 11.36
N PRO A 443 -0.25 -34.36 11.31
CA PRO A 443 0.97 -33.65 11.67
C PRO A 443 1.23 -32.53 10.65
N VAL A 444 1.30 -31.29 11.13
CA VAL A 444 1.59 -30.13 10.29
C VAL A 444 3.09 -29.85 10.29
N THR A 445 3.74 -30.04 9.15
CA THR A 445 5.16 -29.69 8.95
C THR A 445 5.31 -28.18 8.76
N LEU A 446 5.48 -27.45 9.87
CA LEU A 446 5.87 -26.04 9.82
C LEU A 446 7.38 -25.91 9.57
N SER A 447 7.76 -25.40 8.39
CA SER A 447 9.15 -25.01 8.12
C SER A 447 9.58 -23.87 9.02
N HIS A 448 10.84 -23.87 9.42
CA HIS A 448 11.41 -22.85 10.30
C HIS A 448 12.78 -22.41 9.80
N ILE A 449 12.88 -21.14 9.47
CA ILE A 449 14.11 -20.48 9.04
C ILE A 449 14.55 -19.59 10.20
N ALA A 450 15.76 -19.83 10.72
CA ALA A 450 16.32 -18.98 11.77
C ALA A 450 16.55 -17.57 11.22
N ALA A 451 16.04 -16.55 11.93
CA ALA A 451 16.20 -15.14 11.61
C ALA A 451 16.23 -14.32 12.89
N SER A 452 16.96 -13.22 12.89
CA SER A 452 16.96 -12.23 13.97
C SER A 452 15.70 -11.35 13.91
N GLY A 453 15.22 -10.89 15.06
CA GLY A 453 14.07 -9.97 15.16
C GLY A 453 12.72 -10.63 15.48
N THR A 454 11.64 -9.96 15.10
CA THR A 454 10.26 -10.40 15.39
C THR A 454 9.88 -11.59 14.51
N ALA A 455 9.22 -12.60 15.07
CA ALA A 455 8.80 -13.75 14.28
C ALA A 455 7.75 -13.38 13.22
N VAL A 456 7.84 -14.04 12.07
CA VAL A 456 6.90 -13.91 10.95
C VAL A 456 6.43 -15.29 10.51
N LEU A 457 5.12 -15.51 10.52
CA LEU A 457 4.49 -16.64 9.87
C LEU A 457 3.98 -16.23 8.49
N THR A 458 4.45 -16.91 7.44
CA THR A 458 3.95 -16.77 6.07
C THR A 458 3.20 -18.03 5.67
N LEU A 459 2.00 -17.84 5.14
CA LEU A 459 1.14 -18.86 4.55
C LEU A 459 0.89 -18.51 3.08
N SER A 460 1.10 -19.46 2.17
CA SER A 460 0.88 -19.29 0.73
C SER A 460 0.33 -20.57 0.11
N PRO A 461 -0.26 -20.52 -1.11
CA PRO A 461 -0.41 -21.71 -1.93
C PRO A 461 0.94 -22.42 -2.11
N ALA A 462 0.93 -23.75 -2.10
CA ALA A 462 2.09 -24.56 -2.43
C ALA A 462 2.51 -24.35 -3.90
N PRO A 463 3.75 -24.69 -4.31
CA PRO A 463 4.18 -24.61 -5.70
C PRO A 463 3.24 -25.37 -6.64
N GLY A 464 2.76 -24.71 -7.69
CA GLY A 464 1.75 -25.27 -8.61
C GLY A 464 0.32 -25.35 -8.06
N GLY A 465 0.06 -24.84 -6.84
CA GLY A 465 -1.26 -24.51 -6.31
C GLY A 465 -1.71 -23.12 -6.74
N PHE A 466 -3.03 -22.86 -6.75
CA PHE A 466 -3.59 -21.60 -7.25
C PHE A 466 -4.79 -21.16 -6.40
N LEU A 467 -4.63 -20.05 -5.68
CA LEU A 467 -5.77 -19.38 -5.05
C LEU A 467 -6.47 -18.49 -6.07
N GLY A 468 -7.72 -18.81 -6.40
CA GLY A 468 -8.54 -18.02 -7.32
C GLY A 468 -8.71 -16.57 -6.85
N GLU A 469 -8.74 -15.64 -7.80
CA GLU A 469 -8.70 -14.19 -7.54
C GLU A 469 -9.84 -13.73 -6.61
N VAL A 470 -11.08 -14.16 -6.90
CA VAL A 470 -12.26 -13.87 -6.07
C VAL A 470 -12.04 -14.34 -4.64
N THR A 471 -11.55 -15.57 -4.45
CA THR A 471 -11.25 -16.12 -3.13
C THR A 471 -10.19 -15.30 -2.41
N GLY A 472 -9.11 -14.88 -3.09
CA GLY A 472 -8.09 -14.00 -2.53
C GLY A 472 -8.66 -12.68 -2.01
N HIS A 473 -9.53 -12.01 -2.79
CA HIS A 473 -10.22 -10.80 -2.34
C HIS A 473 -11.21 -11.04 -1.20
N VAL A 474 -11.89 -12.20 -1.17
CA VAL A 474 -12.78 -12.56 -0.05
C VAL A 474 -11.99 -12.82 1.23
N LEU A 475 -10.86 -13.53 1.18
CA LEU A 475 -9.97 -13.71 2.34
C LEU A 475 -9.43 -12.36 2.83
N GLN A 476 -9.01 -11.48 1.91
CA GLN A 476 -8.59 -10.12 2.25
C GLN A 476 -9.71 -9.35 2.96
N ALA A 477 -10.92 -9.32 2.39
CA ALA A 477 -12.08 -8.65 2.99
C ALA A 477 -12.43 -9.20 4.38
N ALA A 478 -12.42 -10.53 4.56
CA ALA A 478 -12.79 -11.19 5.81
C ALA A 478 -11.84 -10.88 6.98
N LEU A 479 -10.59 -10.49 6.69
CA LEU A 479 -9.51 -10.29 7.66
C LEU A 479 -9.04 -8.82 7.83
N ARG A 480 -9.70 -7.85 7.17
CA ARG A 480 -9.45 -6.40 7.36
C ARG A 480 -9.56 -5.94 8.82
N ALA A 481 -10.69 -6.21 9.47
CA ALA A 481 -10.92 -5.84 10.87
C ALA A 481 -9.94 -6.55 11.84
N PRO A 482 -9.74 -7.88 11.75
CA PRO A 482 -8.68 -8.57 12.48
C PRO A 482 -7.28 -7.97 12.30
N ALA A 483 -6.93 -7.53 11.09
CA ALA A 483 -5.65 -6.87 10.82
C ALA A 483 -5.55 -5.47 11.48
N ALA A 484 -6.59 -4.66 11.43
CA ALA A 484 -6.62 -3.34 12.07
C ALA A 484 -6.57 -3.43 13.61
N ASN A 485 -7.34 -4.34 14.20
CA ASN A 485 -7.29 -4.65 15.64
C ASN A 485 -5.87 -5.05 16.06
N LEU A 486 -5.21 -5.91 15.29
CA LEU A 486 -3.83 -6.33 15.55
C LEU A 486 -2.82 -5.17 15.40
N ALA A 487 -3.03 -4.29 14.43
CA ALA A 487 -2.19 -3.11 14.20
C ALA A 487 -2.22 -2.12 15.38
N HIS A 488 -3.35 -1.97 16.07
CA HIS A 488 -3.40 -1.21 17.33
C HIS A 488 -2.42 -1.75 18.38
N GLY A 489 -2.35 -3.08 18.52
CA GLY A 489 -1.38 -3.80 19.37
C GLY A 489 0.06 -3.77 18.88
N GLY A 490 0.31 -3.32 17.65
CA GLY A 490 1.64 -3.32 17.03
C GLY A 490 2.07 -4.68 16.47
N GLY A 491 1.13 -5.60 16.26
CA GLY A 491 1.30 -6.68 15.29
C GLY A 491 0.92 -6.22 13.88
N GLU A 492 1.02 -7.14 12.93
CA GLU A 492 0.79 -6.92 11.51
C GLU A 492 0.18 -8.19 10.91
N LEU A 493 -0.90 -8.03 10.15
CA LEU A 493 -1.54 -9.09 9.37
C LEU A 493 -1.80 -8.54 7.96
N ARG A 494 -1.35 -9.23 6.92
CA ARG A 494 -1.61 -8.87 5.53
C ARG A 494 -2.10 -10.07 4.74
N ILE A 495 -3.04 -9.80 3.83
CA ILE A 495 -3.35 -10.67 2.68
C ILE A 495 -3.21 -9.83 1.43
N GLU A 496 -2.17 -10.11 0.68
CA GLU A 496 -1.82 -9.37 -0.53
C GLU A 496 -1.31 -10.33 -1.59
N LYS A 497 -1.45 -9.91 -2.85
CA LYS A 497 -0.94 -10.63 -4.01
C LYS A 497 0.44 -10.08 -4.37
N GLN A 498 1.49 -10.74 -3.90
CA GLN A 498 2.86 -10.38 -4.21
C GLN A 498 3.34 -11.19 -5.42
N GLN A 499 3.80 -10.52 -6.48
CA GLN A 499 4.36 -11.17 -7.67
C GLN A 499 3.44 -12.26 -8.28
N GLY A 500 2.13 -12.02 -8.25
CA GLY A 500 1.11 -12.96 -8.73
C GLY A 500 0.62 -14.01 -7.73
N VAL A 501 1.29 -14.16 -6.60
CA VAL A 501 0.97 -15.16 -5.56
C VAL A 501 0.27 -14.49 -4.39
N TRP A 502 -0.87 -15.05 -3.97
CA TRP A 502 -1.55 -14.64 -2.74
C TRP A 502 -0.78 -15.12 -1.50
N LEU A 503 -0.42 -14.20 -0.61
CA LEU A 503 0.29 -14.48 0.63
C LEU A 503 -0.53 -13.96 1.82
N LEU A 504 -0.69 -14.80 2.85
CA LEU A 504 -1.10 -14.37 4.18
C LEU A 504 0.16 -14.28 5.05
N GLN A 505 0.45 -13.10 5.58
CA GLN A 505 1.62 -12.85 6.43
C GLN A 505 1.18 -12.34 7.79
N LEU A 506 1.72 -12.90 8.87
CA LEU A 506 1.36 -12.60 10.26
C LEU A 506 2.62 -12.38 11.11
N SER A 507 2.71 -11.24 11.79
CA SER A 507 3.78 -10.90 12.73
C SER A 507 3.20 -10.23 13.96
N ALA A 508 3.61 -10.66 15.14
CA ALA A 508 3.17 -10.10 16.42
C ALA A 508 4.17 -10.47 17.51
N ASP A 509 3.87 -10.12 18.75
CA ASP A 509 4.57 -10.71 19.89
C ASP A 509 4.46 -12.25 19.87
N ASN A 510 5.56 -12.93 20.19
CA ASN A 510 5.66 -14.39 20.20
C ASN A 510 4.68 -15.07 21.19
N ALA A 511 4.17 -14.36 22.19
CA ALA A 511 3.11 -14.81 23.07
C ALA A 511 1.72 -14.76 22.39
N MET A 512 1.46 -13.74 21.56
CA MET A 512 0.16 -13.50 20.92
C MET A 512 -0.04 -14.30 19.62
N LEU A 513 1.05 -14.60 18.90
CA LEU A 513 1.01 -15.23 17.58
C LEU A 513 0.08 -16.47 17.45
N PRO A 514 0.09 -17.45 18.38
CA PRO A 514 -0.81 -18.61 18.30
C PRO A 514 -2.30 -18.24 18.40
N SER A 515 -2.68 -17.40 19.36
CA SER A 515 -4.08 -16.97 19.56
C SER A 515 -4.59 -16.11 18.41
N VAL A 516 -3.73 -15.27 17.81
CA VAL A 516 -4.06 -14.51 16.60
C VAL A 516 -4.29 -15.45 15.42
N LEU A 517 -3.46 -16.48 15.26
CA LEU A 517 -3.63 -17.50 14.20
C LEU A 517 -4.91 -18.33 14.39
N GLU A 518 -5.30 -18.66 15.61
CA GLU A 518 -6.56 -19.36 15.91
C GLU A 518 -7.77 -18.48 15.58
N MET A 519 -7.75 -17.19 15.95
CA MET A 519 -8.77 -16.21 15.56
C MET A 519 -8.89 -16.08 14.04
N ILE A 520 -7.77 -15.97 13.33
CA ILE A 520 -7.72 -15.95 11.86
C ILE A 520 -8.34 -17.24 11.29
N SER A 521 -7.95 -18.40 11.83
CA SER A 521 -8.42 -19.69 11.34
C SER A 521 -9.92 -19.86 11.51
N ALA A 522 -10.48 -19.50 12.67
CA ALA A 522 -11.92 -19.49 12.92
C ALA A 522 -12.67 -18.56 11.95
N ARG A 523 -12.14 -17.35 11.71
CA ARG A 523 -12.71 -16.38 10.76
C ARG A 523 -12.67 -16.87 9.31
N LEU A 524 -11.67 -17.66 8.93
CA LEU A 524 -11.56 -18.25 7.59
C LEU A 524 -12.37 -19.53 7.42
N GLN A 525 -12.70 -20.24 8.51
CA GLN A 525 -13.70 -21.33 8.49
C GLN A 525 -15.13 -20.80 8.32
N THR A 526 -15.41 -19.57 8.79
CA THR A 526 -16.75 -18.94 8.79
C THR A 526 -16.72 -17.56 8.16
N LEU A 527 -16.61 -17.52 6.83
CA LEU A 527 -16.55 -16.28 6.04
C LEU A 527 -17.88 -15.51 6.12
N PRO A 528 -17.90 -14.24 6.58
CA PRO A 528 -19.12 -13.45 6.64
C PRO A 528 -19.68 -13.15 5.24
N THR A 529 -21.01 -13.17 5.08
CA THR A 529 -21.68 -12.83 3.82
C THR A 529 -21.27 -11.46 3.28
N ALA A 530 -21.15 -10.46 4.15
CA ALA A 530 -20.67 -9.12 3.78
C ALA A 530 -19.24 -9.13 3.19
N ALA A 531 -18.34 -9.96 3.75
CA ALA A 531 -16.98 -10.12 3.25
C ALA A 531 -16.94 -10.87 1.90
N ILE A 532 -17.85 -11.83 1.70
CA ILE A 532 -18.02 -12.52 0.41
C ILE A 532 -18.46 -11.52 -0.67
N SER A 533 -19.52 -10.76 -0.43
CA SER A 533 -20.02 -9.75 -1.38
C SER A 533 -18.98 -8.64 -1.64
N GLN A 534 -18.25 -8.20 -0.61
CA GLN A 534 -17.16 -7.23 -0.74
C GLN A 534 -16.01 -7.78 -1.59
N GLY A 535 -15.56 -9.02 -1.34
CA GLY A 535 -14.48 -9.62 -2.12
C GLY A 535 -14.84 -9.79 -3.60
N GLN A 536 -16.09 -10.18 -3.89
CA GLN A 536 -16.62 -10.23 -5.26
C GLN A 536 -16.67 -8.85 -5.93
N ARG A 537 -17.10 -7.79 -5.23
CA ARG A 537 -17.06 -6.41 -5.75
C ARG A 537 -15.62 -5.95 -5.99
N ALA A 538 -14.73 -6.13 -5.03
CA ALA A 538 -13.31 -5.77 -5.13
C ALA A 538 -12.64 -6.43 -6.35
N TRP A 539 -12.87 -7.72 -6.55
CA TRP A 539 -12.39 -8.45 -7.73
C TRP A 539 -12.94 -7.85 -9.05
N ARG A 540 -14.26 -7.60 -9.14
CA ARG A 540 -14.86 -6.99 -10.33
C ARG A 540 -14.25 -5.62 -10.64
N HIS A 541 -13.95 -4.81 -9.62
CA HIS A 541 -13.31 -3.50 -9.80
C HIS A 541 -11.84 -3.62 -10.23
N GLU A 542 -11.06 -4.53 -9.65
CA GLU A 542 -9.68 -4.79 -10.10
C GLU A 542 -9.65 -5.28 -11.54
N TRP A 543 -10.52 -6.24 -11.90
CA TRP A 543 -10.61 -6.78 -13.27
C TRP A 543 -11.03 -5.72 -14.30
N ARG A 544 -11.97 -4.82 -13.96
CA ARG A 544 -12.30 -3.67 -14.81
C ARG A 544 -11.11 -2.70 -14.95
N ARG A 545 -10.42 -2.40 -13.84
CA ARG A 545 -9.21 -1.56 -13.85
C ARG A 545 -8.12 -2.17 -14.75
N GLU A 546 -7.82 -3.46 -14.61
CA GLU A 546 -6.88 -4.18 -15.47
C GLU A 546 -7.25 -4.05 -16.96
N ARG A 547 -8.55 -4.09 -17.31
CA ARG A 547 -9.03 -3.90 -18.69
C ARG A 547 -8.94 -2.45 -19.18
N GLY A 548 -9.10 -1.46 -18.30
CA GLY A 548 -9.03 -0.03 -18.63
C GLY A 548 -7.61 0.56 -18.60
N ASP A 549 -6.66 -0.08 -17.90
CA ASP A 549 -5.29 0.42 -17.74
C ASP A 549 -4.52 0.46 -19.08
N ILE A 550 -3.43 1.22 -19.10
CA ILE A 550 -2.58 1.42 -20.27
C ILE A 550 -2.04 0.08 -20.79
N PRO A 551 -1.85 -0.08 -22.12
CA PRO A 551 -1.50 -1.34 -22.76
C PRO A 551 -0.43 -2.17 -22.04
N VAL A 552 0.73 -1.59 -21.73
CA VAL A 552 1.84 -2.31 -21.08
C VAL A 552 1.52 -2.78 -19.66
N ARG A 553 0.77 -2.00 -18.87
CA ARG A 553 0.35 -2.40 -17.51
C ARG A 553 -0.69 -3.51 -17.56
N ARG A 554 -1.60 -3.47 -18.54
CA ARG A 554 -2.55 -4.55 -18.85
C ARG A 554 -1.87 -5.85 -19.27
N LEU A 555 -0.76 -5.79 -19.99
CA LEU A 555 0.05 -6.98 -20.30
C LEU A 555 0.79 -7.50 -19.06
N LEU A 556 1.34 -6.62 -18.22
CA LEU A 556 2.01 -6.98 -16.96
C LEU A 556 1.06 -7.66 -15.96
N SER A 557 -0.16 -7.14 -15.75
CA SER A 557 -1.13 -7.74 -14.82
C SER A 557 -1.58 -9.14 -15.23
N ARG A 558 -1.56 -9.44 -16.54
CA ARG A 558 -1.89 -10.75 -17.11
C ARG A 558 -0.73 -11.75 -17.06
N LEU A 559 0.52 -11.30 -16.99
CA LEU A 559 1.71 -12.15 -17.03
C LEU A 559 1.68 -13.29 -16.00
N PRO A 560 1.29 -13.10 -14.71
CA PRO A 560 1.22 -14.19 -13.75
C PRO A 560 0.21 -15.29 -14.13
N ARG A 561 -0.98 -14.91 -14.61
CA ARG A 561 -2.03 -15.85 -15.05
C ARG A 561 -1.56 -16.62 -16.28
N TRP A 562 -0.83 -15.96 -17.18
CA TRP A 562 -0.34 -16.57 -18.41
C TRP A 562 0.81 -17.59 -18.17
N LEU A 563 1.67 -17.33 -17.17
CA LEU A 563 2.77 -18.22 -16.76
C LEU A 563 2.33 -19.43 -15.93
N SER A 564 1.14 -19.37 -15.31
CA SER A 564 0.54 -20.48 -14.57
C SER A 564 -0.34 -21.33 -15.49
N GLU A 565 0.14 -22.53 -15.83
CA GLU A 565 -0.56 -23.46 -16.73
C GLU A 565 -1.99 -23.78 -16.25
N LYS A 566 -2.20 -23.93 -14.94
CA LYS A 566 -3.53 -24.14 -14.35
C LYS A 566 -4.43 -22.91 -14.44
N SER A 567 -3.89 -21.69 -14.41
CA SER A 567 -4.70 -20.46 -14.38
C SER A 567 -5.44 -20.19 -15.71
N ARG A 568 -5.07 -20.85 -16.81
CA ARG A 568 -5.70 -20.67 -18.13
C ARG A 568 -7.12 -21.25 -18.24
N ALA A 569 -7.53 -22.09 -17.29
CA ALA A 569 -8.83 -22.78 -17.30
C ALA A 569 -9.86 -22.23 -16.29
N TYR A 570 -9.50 -21.22 -15.47
CA TYR A 570 -10.25 -20.84 -14.26
C TYR A 570 -10.75 -19.38 -14.24
N ASP A 571 -11.00 -18.78 -15.42
CA ASP A 571 -11.65 -17.47 -15.49
C ASP A 571 -13.16 -17.60 -15.18
N GLY A 572 -13.57 -17.18 -13.98
CA GLY A 572 -14.98 -16.92 -13.63
C GLY A 572 -15.73 -18.01 -12.86
N ALA A 573 -15.09 -19.10 -12.45
CA ALA A 573 -15.72 -20.15 -11.64
C ALA A 573 -16.15 -19.66 -10.24
N ALA A 574 -17.20 -20.29 -9.69
CA ALA A 574 -17.73 -19.99 -8.36
C ALA A 574 -16.71 -20.23 -7.22
N LEU A 575 -17.04 -19.77 -6.00
CA LEU A 575 -16.26 -20.05 -4.78
C LEU A 575 -16.13 -21.57 -4.56
N GLN A 576 -15.03 -22.15 -5.05
CA GLN A 576 -14.72 -23.56 -4.80
C GLN A 576 -14.40 -23.78 -3.32
N PRO A 577 -14.79 -24.95 -2.75
CA PRO A 577 -14.38 -25.31 -1.41
C PRO A 577 -12.85 -25.35 -1.30
N GLN A 578 -12.30 -24.90 -0.18
CA GLN A 578 -10.85 -24.76 0.06
C GLN A 578 -10.08 -26.11 0.12
N THR A 579 -10.75 -27.23 -0.19
CA THR A 579 -10.29 -28.60 0.03
C THR A 579 -9.26 -29.11 -0.97
N GLU A 580 -9.19 -28.55 -2.18
CA GLU A 580 -8.24 -28.96 -3.22
C GLU A 580 -6.96 -28.11 -3.26
N ASN A 581 -6.96 -26.95 -2.59
CA ASN A 581 -5.81 -26.06 -2.58
C ASN A 581 -4.87 -26.42 -1.42
N HIS A 582 -3.71 -26.99 -1.79
CA HIS A 582 -2.59 -27.17 -0.89
C HIS A 582 -1.93 -25.83 -0.59
N TRP A 583 -1.81 -25.50 0.69
CA TRP A 583 -1.02 -24.37 1.21
C TRP A 583 0.30 -24.86 1.80
N GLN A 584 1.24 -23.96 2.02
CA GLN A 584 2.49 -24.19 2.74
C GLN A 584 2.67 -23.13 3.82
N ALA A 585 3.36 -23.50 4.91
CA ALA A 585 3.61 -22.64 6.07
C ALA A 585 5.11 -22.53 6.36
N VAL A 586 5.61 -21.30 6.48
CA VAL A 586 7.01 -21.00 6.83
C VAL A 586 7.05 -19.99 7.97
N LEU A 587 7.75 -20.35 9.05
CA LEU A 587 8.09 -19.47 10.16
C LEU A 587 9.50 -18.91 9.95
N TYR A 588 9.64 -17.59 9.97
CA TYR A 588 10.92 -16.89 10.02
C TYR A 588 11.14 -16.38 11.44
N GLY A 589 12.29 -16.69 12.04
CA GLY A 589 12.63 -16.30 13.41
C GLY A 589 11.84 -17.05 14.49
N GLY A 590 11.98 -16.61 15.74
CA GLY A 590 11.35 -17.24 16.90
C GLY A 590 11.98 -18.59 17.33
N GLY A 591 11.72 -19.01 18.57
CA GLY A 591 12.28 -20.23 19.15
C GLY A 591 11.43 -21.49 18.90
N ALA A 592 12.01 -22.67 19.16
CA ALA A 592 11.36 -23.97 18.95
C ALA A 592 9.99 -24.10 19.66
N GLY A 593 9.84 -23.54 20.87
CA GLY A 593 8.56 -23.53 21.58
C GLY A 593 7.47 -22.70 20.90
N LEU A 594 7.82 -21.64 20.16
CA LEU A 594 6.87 -20.90 19.32
C LEU A 594 6.47 -21.74 18.11
N ARG A 595 7.45 -22.33 17.41
CA ARG A 595 7.21 -23.24 16.28
C ARG A 595 6.24 -24.36 16.64
N GLN A 596 6.40 -24.99 17.81
CA GLN A 596 5.53 -26.07 18.28
C GLN A 596 4.12 -25.59 18.66
N ARG A 597 3.95 -24.37 19.20
CA ARG A 597 2.62 -23.77 19.42
C ARG A 597 1.93 -23.47 18.09
N LEU A 598 2.62 -22.81 17.16
CA LEU A 598 2.09 -22.49 15.84
C LEU A 598 1.73 -23.74 15.03
N ALA A 599 2.55 -24.79 15.05
CA ALA A 599 2.25 -26.06 14.39
C ALA A 599 0.99 -26.74 14.93
N ARG A 600 0.65 -26.56 16.22
CA ARG A 600 -0.64 -27.00 16.79
C ARG A 600 -1.80 -26.12 16.35
N SER A 601 -1.68 -24.80 16.45
CA SER A 601 -2.72 -23.86 16.01
C SER A 601 -3.05 -24.02 14.51
N LEU A 602 -2.05 -24.29 13.66
CA LEU A 602 -2.20 -24.57 12.23
C LEU A 602 -3.02 -25.84 11.92
N GLN A 603 -3.24 -26.76 12.87
CA GLN A 603 -4.13 -27.92 12.66
C GLN A 603 -5.60 -27.49 12.42
N HIS A 604 -5.95 -26.28 12.85
CA HIS A 604 -7.28 -25.68 12.66
C HIS A 604 -7.36 -24.78 11.41
N PHE A 605 -6.28 -24.64 10.63
CA PHE A 605 -6.32 -23.86 9.39
C PHE A 605 -7.26 -24.54 8.36
N PRO A 606 -8.15 -23.81 7.67
CA PRO A 606 -9.22 -24.41 6.87
C PRO A 606 -8.78 -25.05 5.53
N SER A 607 -7.50 -25.00 5.18
CA SER A 607 -6.95 -25.60 3.96
C SER A 607 -5.86 -26.64 4.29
N ILE A 608 -5.61 -27.59 3.37
CA ILE A 608 -4.60 -28.63 3.57
C ILE A 608 -3.19 -28.01 3.51
N LEU A 609 -2.41 -28.16 4.59
CA LEU A 609 -1.00 -27.77 4.61
C LEU A 609 -0.14 -28.93 4.09
N ALA A 610 0.54 -28.71 2.96
CA ALA A 610 1.53 -29.61 2.40
C ALA A 610 2.89 -29.46 3.11
N SER A 611 3.73 -30.49 3.03
CA SER A 611 5.14 -30.38 3.39
C SER A 611 5.80 -29.32 2.49
N PRO A 612 6.41 -28.26 3.05
CA PRO A 612 6.97 -27.17 2.27
C PRO A 612 8.18 -27.64 1.46
N VAL A 613 8.25 -27.21 0.19
CA VAL A 613 9.45 -27.33 -0.64
C VAL A 613 10.44 -26.27 -0.15
N LEU A 614 11.35 -26.66 0.73
CA LEU A 614 12.41 -25.77 1.21
C LEU A 614 13.34 -25.40 0.04
N PRO A 615 13.75 -24.12 -0.09
CA PRO A 615 14.94 -23.81 -0.86
C PRO A 615 16.14 -24.52 -0.22
N VAL A 616 16.95 -25.18 -1.04
CA VAL A 616 18.21 -25.76 -0.59
C VAL A 616 19.09 -24.60 -0.08
N THR A 617 19.47 -24.67 1.20
CA THR A 617 20.40 -23.75 1.88
C THR A 617 20.13 -22.24 1.69
N ALA A 618 19.11 -21.71 2.37
CA ALA A 618 19.00 -20.27 2.62
C ALA A 618 19.56 -19.91 4.01
N THR A 619 20.85 -19.61 4.09
CA THR A 619 21.43 -18.92 5.26
C THR A 619 20.90 -17.48 5.33
N ALA A 620 20.37 -17.09 6.48
CA ALA A 620 19.69 -15.80 6.64
C ALA A 620 20.68 -14.62 6.72
N SER A 621 21.09 -14.12 5.54
CA SER A 621 21.70 -12.81 5.37
C SER A 621 21.37 -12.29 3.97
N ALA A 622 20.20 -11.66 3.82
CA ALA A 622 19.81 -10.99 2.59
C ALA A 622 19.16 -9.64 2.91
N SER A 623 19.66 -8.60 2.24
CA SER A 623 19.12 -7.24 2.27
C SER A 623 17.65 -7.21 1.81
N VAL A 624 16.94 -6.16 2.19
CA VAL A 624 15.51 -5.99 1.92
C VAL A 624 15.32 -5.52 0.47
N ASP A 625 15.30 -6.49 -0.46
CA ASP A 625 14.95 -6.32 -1.88
C ASP A 625 13.46 -5.91 -2.06
N LYS A 626 13.13 -4.69 -1.64
CA LYS A 626 11.89 -4.00 -2.02
C LYS A 626 12.00 -3.60 -3.49
N TYR A 627 11.66 -4.53 -4.39
CA TYR A 627 11.28 -4.22 -5.77
C TYR A 627 9.77 -3.91 -5.83
N PRO A 628 9.33 -2.64 -5.66
CA PRO A 628 8.09 -2.26 -6.30
C PRO A 628 8.29 -2.41 -7.81
N LEU A 629 7.23 -2.76 -8.53
CA LEU A 629 7.09 -2.29 -9.89
C LEU A 629 7.15 -0.76 -9.83
N THR A 630 8.31 -0.17 -10.12
CA THR A 630 8.38 1.27 -10.37
C THR A 630 7.36 1.56 -11.46
N ALA A 631 6.45 2.49 -11.16
CA ALA A 631 5.40 2.85 -12.07
C ALA A 631 6.01 3.10 -13.45
N VAL A 632 5.49 2.40 -14.46
CA VAL A 632 5.69 2.80 -15.85
C VAL A 632 5.31 4.28 -15.93
N SER A 633 6.32 5.12 -16.12
CA SER A 633 6.24 6.54 -15.78
C SER A 633 5.61 7.33 -16.92
N SER A 634 4.28 7.45 -16.88
CA SER A 634 3.70 8.78 -16.93
C SER A 634 3.70 9.35 -15.50
N ARG A 635 4.00 10.64 -15.31
CA ARG A 635 3.91 11.34 -14.00
C ARG A 635 2.43 11.57 -13.57
N ALA A 636 1.51 10.84 -14.18
CA ALA A 636 0.10 11.15 -14.34
C ALA A 636 -0.84 10.54 -13.29
N ALA A 637 -0.36 9.67 -12.41
CA ALA A 637 -1.22 8.87 -11.52
C ALA A 637 -0.79 8.93 -10.05
N GLU A 638 -0.75 10.13 -9.46
CA GLU A 638 -0.72 10.29 -7.99
C GLU A 638 -2.09 9.98 -7.37
N SER A 639 -2.53 8.72 -7.45
CA SER A 639 -3.69 8.22 -6.68
C SER A 639 -3.21 7.44 -5.45
N PRO A 640 -3.57 7.82 -4.20
CA PRO A 640 -3.10 7.14 -2.99
C PRO A 640 -3.68 5.72 -2.76
N MET A 641 -4.51 5.21 -3.67
CA MET A 641 -5.20 3.93 -3.57
C MET A 641 -4.31 2.70 -3.83
N ALA A 642 -3.22 2.56 -3.06
CA ALA A 642 -2.56 1.28 -2.73
C ALA A 642 -1.40 1.45 -1.71
N ALA A 643 -1.39 2.52 -0.89
CA ALA A 643 -0.32 2.76 0.09
C ALA A 643 -0.39 1.86 1.35
N THR A 644 -0.67 0.57 1.16
CA THR A 644 -0.77 -0.48 2.21
C THR A 644 0.58 -1.17 2.46
N SER A 645 1.43 -1.27 1.44
CA SER A 645 2.70 -2.01 1.50
C SER A 645 3.94 -1.13 1.30
N ALA A 646 4.31 -0.44 2.38
CA ALA A 646 5.67 0.08 2.59
C ALA A 646 6.25 -0.41 3.93
N CYS A 647 5.42 -0.49 4.97
CA CYS A 647 5.77 -0.88 6.35
C CYS A 647 5.63 -2.40 6.59
N SER A 648 6.31 -3.26 5.84
CA SER A 648 6.35 -4.69 6.19
C SER A 648 7.46 -4.97 7.21
N ARG A 649 7.10 -5.53 8.37
CA ARG A 649 8.05 -6.38 9.14
C ARG A 649 8.29 -7.72 8.45
N PHE A 650 7.43 -8.05 7.50
CA PHE A 650 7.59 -9.23 6.67
C PHE A 650 8.81 -9.11 5.76
N PRO A 651 9.66 -10.16 5.67
CA PRO A 651 10.61 -10.25 4.59
C PRO A 651 9.86 -10.30 3.26
N ALA A 652 10.52 -9.85 2.18
CA ALA A 652 10.07 -10.19 0.83
C ALA A 652 9.95 -11.71 0.74
N ALA A 653 8.88 -12.21 0.10
CA ALA A 653 8.69 -13.64 -0.05
C ALA A 653 9.92 -14.25 -0.74
N ALA A 654 10.58 -15.21 -0.07
CA ALA A 654 11.70 -15.90 -0.68
C ALA A 654 11.22 -16.57 -1.97
N PRO A 655 11.85 -16.33 -3.13
CA PRO A 655 11.42 -16.90 -4.40
C PRO A 655 11.60 -18.42 -4.33
N VAL A 656 10.49 -19.13 -4.11
CA VAL A 656 10.47 -20.60 -4.12
C VAL A 656 10.85 -21.03 -5.54
N PRO A 657 11.84 -21.93 -5.69
CA PRO A 657 12.30 -22.34 -7.02
C PRO A 657 11.16 -22.97 -7.83
N ALA A 658 11.15 -22.70 -9.13
CA ALA A 658 10.25 -23.35 -10.06
C ALA A 658 10.43 -24.88 -10.03
N PRO A 659 9.37 -25.67 -10.25
CA PRO A 659 9.50 -27.12 -10.37
C PRO A 659 10.45 -27.46 -11.53
N ALA A 660 11.42 -28.34 -11.25
CA ALA A 660 12.45 -28.73 -12.21
C ALA A 660 11.83 -29.30 -13.50
N GLY A 661 12.39 -28.90 -14.65
CA GLY A 661 12.00 -29.44 -15.96
C GLY A 661 10.94 -28.65 -16.75
N THR A 662 10.51 -27.46 -16.32
CA THR A 662 9.65 -26.60 -17.16
C THR A 662 10.46 -25.98 -18.32
N PRO A 663 9.99 -26.04 -19.58
CA PRO A 663 10.77 -25.56 -20.73
C PRO A 663 10.96 -24.03 -20.71
N ALA A 664 12.20 -23.59 -20.94
CA ALA A 664 12.63 -22.19 -20.93
C ALA A 664 12.23 -21.42 -22.20
N ALA A 665 10.99 -21.60 -22.67
CA ALA A 665 10.45 -20.86 -23.81
C ALA A 665 10.37 -19.35 -23.48
N ARG A 666 10.72 -18.51 -24.46
CA ARG A 666 10.52 -17.05 -24.37
C ARG A 666 9.02 -16.74 -24.48
N HIS A 667 8.57 -15.76 -23.70
CA HIS A 667 7.15 -15.53 -23.47
C HIS A 667 6.75 -14.11 -23.92
N THR A 668 6.03 -14.03 -25.05
CA THR A 668 5.73 -12.77 -25.74
C THR A 668 4.25 -12.44 -25.68
N LEU A 669 3.89 -11.32 -25.05
CA LEU A 669 2.55 -10.75 -25.02
C LEU A 669 2.53 -9.45 -25.84
N ARG A 670 1.53 -9.29 -26.72
CA ARG A 670 1.34 -8.10 -27.57
C ARG A 670 -0.10 -7.61 -27.47
N GLN A 671 -0.30 -6.30 -27.51
CA GLN A 671 -1.63 -5.69 -27.68
C GLN A 671 -1.80 -5.22 -29.13
N ARG A 672 -3.02 -5.37 -29.68
CA ARG A 672 -3.38 -5.02 -31.08
C ARG A 672 -4.43 -3.90 -31.21
N GLU A 673 -4.93 -3.38 -30.10
CA GLU A 673 -5.97 -2.33 -30.05
C GLU A 673 -5.47 -1.14 -29.22
N GLY A 674 -5.60 0.08 -29.76
CA GLY A 674 -5.02 1.30 -29.16
C GLY A 674 -3.50 1.36 -29.29
N ASP A 675 -2.84 2.07 -28.37
CA ASP A 675 -1.37 2.17 -28.32
C ASP A 675 -0.73 0.77 -28.25
N ASN A 676 0.33 0.58 -29.03
CA ASN A 676 0.99 -0.71 -29.18
C ASN A 676 1.92 -0.97 -28.00
N ALA A 677 1.77 -2.15 -27.36
CA ALA A 677 2.68 -2.59 -26.30
C ALA A 677 3.14 -4.03 -26.46
N LEU A 678 4.32 -4.29 -25.89
CA LEU A 678 5.01 -5.57 -25.86
C LEU A 678 5.47 -5.85 -24.42
N ILE A 679 5.23 -7.08 -23.96
CA ILE A 679 6.00 -7.71 -22.88
C ILE A 679 6.72 -8.92 -23.46
N LEU A 680 8.04 -8.98 -23.29
CA LEU A 680 8.85 -10.17 -23.52
C LEU A 680 9.44 -10.59 -22.18
N PHE A 681 9.06 -11.76 -21.69
CA PHE A 681 9.66 -12.37 -20.50
C PHE A 681 10.51 -13.57 -20.93
N CYS A 682 11.80 -13.50 -20.60
CA CYS A 682 12.75 -14.58 -20.81
C CYS A 682 12.95 -15.29 -19.45
N PRO A 683 12.43 -16.51 -19.24
CA PRO A 683 12.60 -17.22 -17.98
C PRO A 683 14.04 -17.72 -17.80
N GLU A 684 14.50 -17.73 -16.56
CA GLU A 684 15.76 -18.33 -16.14
C GLU A 684 15.72 -19.87 -16.33
N PRO A 685 16.71 -20.49 -16.99
CA PRO A 685 16.76 -21.94 -17.18
C PRO A 685 17.30 -22.62 -15.91
N GLY A 686 16.39 -23.01 -15.03
CA GLY A 686 16.71 -23.75 -13.80
C GLY A 686 16.50 -22.93 -12.53
N GLY A 687 16.95 -23.48 -11.40
CA GLY A 687 16.75 -22.90 -10.06
C GLY A 687 18.03 -22.81 -9.22
N ASP A 688 19.19 -22.94 -9.86
CA ASP A 688 20.50 -22.83 -9.20
C ASP A 688 20.87 -21.35 -8.94
N MET A 689 21.68 -21.12 -7.90
CA MET A 689 22.03 -19.77 -7.47
C MET A 689 23.00 -19.06 -8.43
N ASP A 690 23.92 -19.79 -9.06
CA ASP A 690 24.86 -19.20 -10.03
C ASP A 690 24.14 -18.73 -11.29
N ALA A 691 23.19 -19.52 -11.79
CA ALA A 691 22.29 -19.11 -12.86
C ALA A 691 21.51 -17.83 -12.47
N ARG A 692 20.92 -17.79 -11.27
CA ARG A 692 20.17 -16.63 -10.78
C ARG A 692 21.01 -15.36 -10.67
N LEU A 693 22.25 -15.48 -10.19
CA LEU A 693 23.18 -14.36 -10.08
C LEU A 693 23.61 -13.86 -11.48
N ALA A 694 23.90 -14.77 -12.41
CA ALA A 694 24.19 -14.42 -13.80
C ALA A 694 23.00 -13.69 -14.45
N TRP A 695 21.77 -14.16 -14.26
CA TRP A 695 20.56 -13.52 -14.82
C TRP A 695 20.24 -12.16 -14.18
N ARG A 696 20.50 -11.97 -12.88
CA ARG A 696 20.45 -10.65 -12.22
C ARG A 696 21.50 -9.69 -12.79
N LEU A 697 22.73 -10.17 -13.01
CA LEU A 697 23.83 -9.37 -13.57
C LEU A 697 23.56 -8.97 -15.03
N LEU A 698 23.03 -9.89 -15.85
CA LEU A 698 22.59 -9.60 -17.22
C LEU A 698 21.54 -8.48 -17.24
N ALA A 699 20.53 -8.53 -16.37
CA ALA A 699 19.51 -7.49 -16.30
C ALA A 699 20.09 -6.11 -15.94
N LEU A 700 21.03 -6.05 -14.99
CA LEU A 700 21.72 -4.80 -14.61
C LEU A 700 22.58 -4.21 -15.74
N ILE A 701 23.18 -5.05 -16.57
CA ILE A 701 23.89 -4.63 -17.78
C ILE A 701 22.92 -4.14 -18.85
N TYR A 702 21.83 -4.89 -19.07
CA TYR A 702 20.86 -4.61 -20.13
C TYR A 702 20.02 -3.36 -19.86
N GLN A 703 19.62 -3.11 -18.61
CA GLN A 703 18.73 -2.01 -18.24
C GLN A 703 19.15 -0.63 -18.79
N PRO A 704 20.36 -0.10 -18.51
CA PRO A 704 20.76 1.21 -19.03
C PRO A 704 20.96 1.22 -20.55
N LEU A 705 21.49 0.13 -21.13
CA LEU A 705 21.73 0.03 -22.57
C LEU A 705 20.42 -0.03 -23.37
N PHE A 706 19.43 -0.79 -22.89
CA PHE A 706 18.11 -0.90 -23.49
C PHE A 706 17.35 0.42 -23.43
N PHE A 707 17.44 1.14 -22.30
CA PHE A 707 16.87 2.47 -22.16
C PHE A 707 17.54 3.47 -23.10
N GLN A 708 18.86 3.62 -23.03
CA GLN A 708 19.63 4.53 -23.89
C GLN A 708 19.31 4.29 -25.38
N GLN A 709 19.40 3.04 -25.83
CA GLN A 709 19.26 2.71 -27.25
C GLN A 709 17.81 2.86 -27.78
N LEU A 710 16.79 2.46 -27.01
CA LEU A 710 15.40 2.48 -27.52
C LEU A 710 14.62 3.73 -27.10
N ARG A 711 14.90 4.34 -25.93
CA ARG A 711 14.20 5.55 -25.44
C ARG A 711 14.87 6.85 -25.87
N VAL A 712 16.20 6.91 -25.84
CA VAL A 712 16.97 8.15 -26.10
C VAL A 712 17.37 8.22 -27.57
N GLU A 713 18.07 7.21 -28.09
CA GLU A 713 18.62 7.22 -29.45
C GLU A 713 17.57 6.98 -30.53
N GLN A 714 16.75 5.92 -30.39
CA GLN A 714 15.73 5.56 -31.39
C GLN A 714 14.34 6.18 -31.14
N ASN A 715 14.14 6.82 -29.98
CA ASN A 715 12.87 7.44 -29.57
C ASN A 715 11.61 6.57 -29.82
N ILE A 716 11.70 5.26 -29.58
CA ILE A 716 10.69 4.26 -29.98
C ILE A 716 9.35 4.47 -29.26
N GLY A 717 9.38 4.95 -28.02
CA GLY A 717 8.18 5.17 -27.24
C GLY A 717 8.46 5.65 -25.83
N TYR A 718 7.41 6.11 -25.15
CA TYR A 718 7.48 6.70 -23.82
C TYR A 718 7.62 5.65 -22.70
N VAL A 719 7.44 4.37 -22.99
CA VAL A 719 7.76 3.26 -22.07
C VAL A 719 8.83 2.37 -22.67
N VAL A 720 9.98 2.31 -21.99
CA VAL A 720 11.09 1.40 -22.27
C VAL A 720 11.66 0.92 -20.94
N HIS A 721 11.58 -0.38 -20.67
CA HIS A 721 12.11 -0.97 -19.43
C HIS A 721 12.70 -2.36 -19.71
N CYS A 722 13.89 -2.62 -19.17
CA CYS A 722 14.43 -3.96 -18.97
C CYS A 722 14.71 -4.13 -17.48
N VAL A 723 14.40 -5.29 -16.89
CA VAL A 723 14.60 -5.57 -15.45
C VAL A 723 14.63 -7.08 -15.16
N PHE A 724 15.31 -7.50 -14.10
CA PHE A 724 15.15 -8.84 -13.53
C PHE A 724 13.79 -8.90 -12.81
N HIS A 725 12.96 -9.88 -13.13
CA HIS A 725 11.59 -9.96 -12.67
C HIS A 725 11.26 -11.35 -12.12
N HIS A 726 10.56 -11.39 -10.98
CA HIS A 726 9.99 -12.61 -10.43
C HIS A 726 8.47 -12.52 -10.41
N THR A 727 7.80 -13.55 -10.90
CA THR A 727 6.33 -13.62 -11.02
C THR A 727 5.88 -15.07 -11.11
N ALA A 728 4.80 -15.43 -10.40
CA ALA A 728 4.19 -16.76 -10.41
C ALA A 728 5.22 -17.91 -10.22
N TRP A 729 6.14 -17.75 -9.26
CA TRP A 729 7.25 -18.67 -8.96
C TRP A 729 8.32 -18.83 -10.06
N ARG A 730 8.32 -17.97 -11.09
CA ARG A 730 9.33 -17.95 -12.15
C ARG A 730 10.16 -16.67 -12.10
N SER A 731 11.48 -16.81 -12.21
CA SER A 731 12.45 -15.71 -12.36
C SER A 731 12.85 -15.55 -13.83
N GLY A 732 13.31 -14.36 -14.22
CA GLY A 732 13.78 -14.10 -15.58
C GLY A 732 14.09 -12.63 -15.86
N VAL A 733 14.50 -12.31 -17.08
CA VAL A 733 14.59 -10.92 -17.55
C VAL A 733 13.29 -10.55 -18.27
N LEU A 734 12.71 -9.41 -17.87
CA LEU A 734 11.52 -8.83 -18.48
C LEU A 734 11.89 -7.58 -19.28
N PHE A 735 11.39 -7.52 -20.52
CA PHE A 735 11.42 -6.34 -21.38
C PHE A 735 10.00 -5.82 -21.59
N ALA A 736 9.81 -4.52 -21.41
CA ALA A 736 8.54 -3.83 -21.59
C ALA A 736 8.70 -2.63 -22.51
N LEU A 737 7.86 -2.55 -23.55
CA LEU A 737 7.81 -1.45 -24.51
C LEU A 737 6.36 -1.00 -24.72
N GLN A 738 6.16 0.31 -24.87
CA GLN A 738 4.91 0.89 -25.38
C GLN A 738 5.24 2.04 -26.33
N SER A 739 4.64 2.02 -27.53
CA SER A 739 4.89 2.99 -28.60
C SER A 739 3.58 3.50 -29.20
N PRO A 740 3.47 4.81 -29.46
CA PRO A 740 2.34 5.39 -30.19
C PRO A 740 2.47 5.19 -31.72
N HIS A 741 3.58 4.64 -32.23
CA HIS A 741 3.88 4.59 -33.67
C HIS A 741 4.32 3.21 -34.19
N LEU A 742 5.00 2.39 -33.38
CA LEU A 742 5.46 1.07 -33.79
C LEU A 742 4.51 -0.04 -33.35
N GLY A 743 4.07 -0.87 -34.30
CA GLY A 743 3.29 -2.08 -34.03
C GLY A 743 4.01 -3.08 -33.12
N GLY A 744 3.26 -3.90 -32.37
CA GLY A 744 3.82 -4.90 -31.45
C GLY A 744 4.84 -5.88 -32.07
N ASP A 745 4.73 -6.15 -33.36
CA ASP A 745 5.65 -7.02 -34.11
C ASP A 745 6.98 -6.30 -34.40
N ALA A 746 6.94 -5.02 -34.75
CA ALA A 746 8.13 -4.18 -34.91
C ALA A 746 8.84 -3.94 -33.56
N LEU A 747 8.11 -3.73 -32.47
CA LEU A 747 8.66 -3.67 -31.11
C LEU A 747 9.39 -4.98 -30.75
N HIS A 748 8.83 -6.13 -31.12
CA HIS A 748 9.45 -7.42 -30.89
C HIS A 748 10.73 -7.60 -31.71
N GLN A 749 10.74 -7.21 -32.99
CA GLN A 749 11.95 -7.21 -33.83
C GLN A 749 13.05 -6.31 -33.25
N ARG A 750 12.71 -5.10 -32.78
CA ARG A 750 13.69 -4.18 -32.12
C ARG A 750 14.27 -4.80 -30.84
N THR A 751 13.45 -5.47 -30.04
CA THR A 751 13.91 -6.17 -28.83
C THR A 751 14.83 -7.36 -29.15
N LEU A 752 14.52 -8.14 -30.20
CA LEU A 752 15.38 -9.24 -30.65
C LEU A 752 16.71 -8.73 -31.22
N ALA A 753 16.70 -7.65 -32.01
CA ALA A 753 17.92 -7.03 -32.53
C ALA A 753 18.82 -6.48 -31.41
N PHE A 754 18.24 -5.89 -30.36
CA PHE A 754 18.98 -5.52 -29.15
C PHE A 754 19.64 -6.74 -28.48
N LEU A 755 18.89 -7.83 -28.30
CA LEU A 755 19.42 -9.05 -27.68
C LEU A 755 20.60 -9.63 -28.48
N GLN A 756 20.51 -9.68 -29.81
CA GLN A 756 21.61 -10.11 -30.69
C GLN A 756 22.84 -9.20 -30.57
N GLN A 757 22.65 -7.88 -30.51
CA GLN A 757 23.75 -6.92 -30.30
C GLN A 757 24.39 -7.06 -28.91
N MET A 758 23.63 -7.49 -27.90
CA MET A 758 24.16 -7.73 -26.57
C MET A 758 25.05 -8.97 -26.47
N GLU A 759 24.88 -9.98 -27.32
CA GLU A 759 25.77 -11.16 -27.36
C GLU A 759 27.23 -10.73 -27.64
N GLN A 760 27.44 -9.92 -28.68
CA GLN A 760 28.77 -9.36 -29.00
C GLN A 760 29.26 -8.38 -27.92
N ARG A 761 28.41 -7.46 -27.44
CA ARG A 761 28.79 -6.49 -26.39
C ARG A 761 29.16 -7.14 -25.05
N LEU A 762 28.62 -8.32 -24.74
CA LEU A 762 29.01 -9.09 -23.56
C LEU A 762 30.35 -9.80 -23.76
N ALA A 763 30.62 -10.34 -24.96
CA ALA A 763 31.91 -10.93 -25.31
C ALA A 763 33.05 -9.89 -25.26
N ASP A 764 32.80 -8.68 -25.74
CA ASP A 764 33.76 -7.57 -25.75
C ASP A 764 33.80 -6.76 -24.43
N MET A 765 33.10 -7.20 -23.38
CA MET A 765 32.96 -6.40 -22.15
C MET A 765 34.26 -6.32 -21.34
N PRO A 766 34.76 -5.12 -21.00
CA PRO A 766 35.94 -4.98 -20.14
C PRO A 766 35.72 -5.60 -18.76
N SER A 767 36.70 -6.40 -18.31
CA SER A 767 36.67 -7.08 -17.01
C SER A 767 36.45 -6.13 -15.82
N ALA A 768 36.96 -4.90 -15.90
CA ALA A 768 36.75 -3.85 -14.91
C ALA A 768 35.27 -3.40 -14.82
N LEU A 769 34.56 -3.27 -15.95
CA LEU A 769 33.14 -2.90 -15.97
C LEU A 769 32.27 -4.05 -15.44
N LEU A 770 32.63 -5.30 -15.77
CA LEU A 770 31.98 -6.48 -15.21
C LEU A 770 32.19 -6.56 -13.69
N ALA A 771 33.39 -6.24 -13.20
CA ALA A 771 33.70 -6.15 -11.77
C ALA A 771 32.92 -5.03 -11.06
N GLU A 772 32.76 -3.85 -11.69
CA GLU A 772 31.92 -2.74 -11.17
C GLU A 772 30.44 -3.15 -11.05
N ARG A 773 29.89 -3.82 -12.08
CA ARG A 773 28.50 -4.30 -12.07
C ARG A 773 28.29 -5.44 -11.06
N ARG A 774 29.30 -6.30 -10.85
CA ARG A 774 29.32 -7.26 -9.73
C ARG A 774 29.38 -6.54 -8.38
N ALA A 775 30.28 -5.59 -8.16
CA ALA A 775 30.31 -4.83 -6.91
C ALA A 775 28.95 -4.16 -6.60
N THR A 776 28.26 -3.66 -7.62
CA THR A 776 26.91 -3.09 -7.49
C THR A 776 25.86 -4.12 -7.04
N LEU A 777 25.80 -5.30 -7.66
CA LEU A 777 24.80 -6.33 -7.30
C LEU A 777 25.05 -6.95 -5.90
N TRP A 778 26.27 -6.89 -5.38
CA TRP A 778 26.65 -7.39 -4.05
C TRP A 778 26.58 -6.32 -2.95
N GLY A 779 26.41 -5.03 -3.31
CA GLY A 779 26.32 -3.89 -2.39
C GLY A 779 24.88 -3.45 -2.04
N CYS A 780 23.87 -4.16 -2.56
CA CYS A 780 22.43 -3.90 -2.36
C CYS A 780 21.84 -4.66 -1.17
#